data_AF-A0A9X3WXR4-F1
#
_entry.id   AF-A0A9X3WXR4-F1
#
_cell.length_a   1.000
_cell.length_b   1.000
_cell.length_c   1.000
_cell.angle_alpha   90.00
_cell.angle_beta   90.00
_cell.angle_gamma   90.00
#
_symmetry.space_group_name_H-M   'P 1'
#
loop_
_entity.id
_entity.type
_entity.pdbx_description
1 polymer ?
#
loop_
_entity_poly.entity_id
_entity_poly.type
_entity_poly.pdbx_seq_one_letter_code
_entity_poly.pdbx_strand_id
1 'polypeptide(L)'
;MRDEELSSLGERIEQLTARPHDVRAPLVRIARPLLRALGYRPALRTARVTALLDALRAPGGKPVPEALLTGAVRELEDNVIALERTLVVHGRVPLAHAAWVRRLYEVTVRAARAARDQKNEAARRVAAAIDPVRIAPPLAITPGETSGKDKPQKKAGKDEPAADVPETSEATETFLDKPLSPEEERLVEVELLAIDHLLDAARGETEFLSRKRRLLESARKLLLDASAALPLGKEGVEVRRRHLAMEIARIDRLEAAGLSPHRGLLHQAKDALARGERQRLHAALVALDGVSLAAGDEGLSAATSRARQKLGEGEGEDPEADQLRSLRRSSEEMFGGAAMAAIAEGYVKARKAQTKPSKGESDEDKKYRLLALQWLAPENEAETHAALCAIDGTVDVGVPLAPVRVAEVETRVRIVRHPTPDLLLMPARDVLDIPHAVIEDPRTVLLALAEGRLLARRYVEQEVKKRTRTRLVGEARIYVLDGSSSMLEDGKKGARARVRDAILLAELGMLVKRFAEGDRSTRLTLHYRYFTKKIGPISRISKGKEAIAAMADVVGTVRKGGTDIENALLSSFEQIRAAKDEDPDLARAQIVLVTDGDAVVREDVIQAAREKVGDVPIAVSVVALGEENEALRALVARQRARGERAFYHFLDDDALVEICEGKLFTGPKIHVEGPPDEENLSVEARAARLRAELGGLVDELGALAEKRSIAAIEAMAAEADANAEASRAEAALGVPADTAAKGEGSKALREAIEKDRRALEARFLRWFPAPAAEDGKNPHAGRSSDCEAVIVVLSTIAEVVADFGGSDLSRRAEAIDLLERLLPDAMLTPARWFAVMRDEAGAARDAMRTVHAAVTGPRSVI
;
A
#
# COMPACT_ATOMS: atom_id res chain seq x y z
N MET A 1 -2.78 -18.47 39.74
CA MET A 1 -1.52 -18.89 39.10
C MET A 1 -1.36 -18.37 37.68
N ARG A 2 -2.09 -18.85 36.67
CA ARG A 2 -1.73 -18.52 35.26
C ARG A 2 -2.18 -17.15 34.73
N ASP A 3 -3.28 -16.59 35.26
CA ASP A 3 -3.65 -15.19 34.93
C ASP A 3 -2.79 -14.18 35.67
N GLU A 4 -2.31 -14.54 36.86
CA GLU A 4 -1.31 -13.77 37.60
C GLU A 4 0.04 -13.81 36.88
N GLU A 5 0.45 -14.96 36.32
CA GLU A 5 1.66 -15.08 35.49
C GLU A 5 1.58 -14.20 34.24
N LEU A 6 0.47 -14.26 33.49
CA LEU A 6 0.27 -13.39 32.31
C LEU A 6 0.19 -11.91 32.70
N SER A 7 -0.54 -11.57 33.77
CA SER A 7 -0.63 -10.17 34.24
C SER A 7 0.75 -9.63 34.66
N SER A 8 1.54 -10.44 35.37
CA SER A 8 2.92 -10.13 35.75
C SER A 8 3.82 -9.92 34.52
N LEU A 9 3.69 -10.76 33.48
CA LEU A 9 4.39 -10.54 32.21
C LEU A 9 3.97 -9.25 31.53
N GLY A 10 2.67 -8.91 31.55
CA GLY A 10 2.15 -7.64 31.03
C GLY A 10 2.79 -6.43 31.71
N GLU A 11 2.84 -6.42 33.05
CA GLU A 11 3.49 -5.37 33.83
C GLU A 11 4.99 -5.25 33.51
N ARG A 12 5.70 -6.37 33.37
CA ARG A 12 7.13 -6.38 32.99
C ARG A 12 7.36 -5.80 31.60
N ILE A 13 6.48 -6.11 30.64
CA ILE A 13 6.55 -5.55 29.28
C ILE A 13 6.34 -4.03 29.30
N GLU A 14 5.41 -3.53 30.10
CA GLU A 14 5.20 -2.09 30.28
C GLU A 14 6.42 -1.42 30.95
N GLN A 15 7.05 -2.08 31.92
CA GLN A 15 8.27 -1.59 32.56
C GLN A 15 9.46 -1.47 31.59
N LEU A 16 9.59 -2.37 30.61
CA LEU A 16 10.67 -2.31 29.60
C LEU A 16 10.72 -0.98 28.84
N THR A 17 9.58 -0.32 28.68
CA THR A 17 9.44 0.92 27.90
C THR A 17 9.19 2.14 28.78
N ALA A 18 8.33 2.04 29.79
CA ALA A 18 7.96 3.16 30.64
C ALA A 18 8.97 3.44 31.77
N ARG A 19 9.68 2.41 32.26
CA ARG A 19 10.64 2.52 33.38
C ARG A 19 11.87 1.64 33.18
N PRO A 20 12.67 1.90 32.12
CA PRO A 20 13.82 1.06 31.78
C PRO A 20 14.88 0.96 32.91
N HIS A 21 14.94 1.95 33.79
CA HIS A 21 15.89 1.98 34.91
C HIS A 21 15.53 1.00 36.05
N ASP A 22 14.28 0.56 36.13
CA ASP A 22 13.78 -0.30 37.22
C ASP A 22 14.05 -1.80 36.97
N VAL A 23 14.50 -2.17 35.77
CA VAL A 23 14.73 -3.57 35.39
C VAL A 23 15.94 -4.16 36.12
N ARG A 24 15.68 -5.15 36.99
CA ARG A 24 16.68 -5.79 37.86
C ARG A 24 17.26 -7.06 37.22
N ALA A 25 18.47 -6.98 36.68
CA ALA A 25 19.24 -8.16 36.25
C ALA A 25 20.67 -8.15 36.85
N PRO A 26 20.83 -8.52 38.14
CA PRO A 26 22.10 -8.35 38.86
C PRO A 26 23.28 -9.14 38.27
N LEU A 27 23.05 -10.38 37.81
CA LEU A 27 24.11 -11.22 37.23
C LEU A 27 24.56 -10.76 35.83
N VAL A 28 23.64 -10.20 35.03
CA VAL A 28 23.92 -9.73 33.66
C VAL A 28 24.76 -8.46 33.66
N ARG A 29 24.63 -7.62 34.70
CA ARG A 29 25.46 -6.41 34.88
C ARG A 29 26.96 -6.73 34.99
N ILE A 30 27.31 -7.89 35.57
CA ILE A 30 28.71 -8.34 35.70
C ILE A 30 29.26 -8.79 34.34
N ALA A 31 28.45 -9.47 33.51
CA ALA A 31 28.84 -9.98 32.19
C ALA A 31 28.70 -8.95 31.05
N ARG A 32 28.17 -7.75 31.33
CA ARG A 32 27.88 -6.69 30.35
C ARG A 32 29.02 -6.38 29.37
N PRO A 33 30.28 -6.18 29.81
CA PRO A 33 31.37 -5.83 28.90
C PRO A 33 31.65 -6.94 27.88
N LEU A 34 31.59 -8.19 28.32
CA LEU A 34 31.82 -9.37 27.50
C LEU A 34 30.69 -9.58 26.48
N LEU A 35 29.44 -9.47 26.92
CA LEU A 35 28.26 -9.63 26.05
C LEU A 35 28.18 -8.53 24.98
N ARG A 36 28.61 -7.31 25.30
CA ARG A 36 28.70 -6.21 24.33
C ARG A 36 29.80 -6.44 23.31
N ALA A 37 30.97 -6.92 23.75
CA ALA A 37 32.10 -7.25 22.88
C ALA A 37 31.79 -8.42 21.92
N LEU A 38 30.94 -9.36 22.34
CA LEU A 38 30.50 -10.50 21.53
C LEU A 38 29.27 -10.19 20.65
N GLY A 39 28.77 -8.96 20.63
CA GLY A 39 27.65 -8.56 19.78
C GLY A 39 26.32 -9.26 20.14
N TYR A 40 26.01 -9.39 21.44
CA TYR A 40 24.79 -10.04 21.92
C TYR A 40 23.53 -9.53 21.21
N ARG A 41 22.80 -10.47 20.58
CA ARG A 41 21.45 -10.28 20.02
C ARG A 41 20.45 -11.19 20.74
N PRO A 42 19.24 -10.71 21.08
CA PRO A 42 18.24 -11.54 21.74
C PRO A 42 17.78 -12.67 20.80
N ALA A 43 17.80 -13.91 21.28
CA ALA A 43 17.23 -15.04 20.56
C ALA A 43 15.72 -15.09 20.81
N LEU A 44 14.97 -14.39 19.97
CA LEU A 44 13.51 -14.34 20.03
C LEU A 44 12.90 -15.60 19.38
N ARG A 45 11.87 -16.18 20.00
CA ARG A 45 11.24 -17.44 19.57
C ARG A 45 9.73 -17.34 19.50
N THR A 46 9.12 -18.03 18.55
CA THR A 46 7.66 -18.08 18.36
C THR A 46 7.11 -19.49 18.12
N ALA A 47 7.96 -20.51 18.16
CA ALA A 47 7.58 -21.88 17.79
C ALA A 47 6.45 -22.45 18.65
N ARG A 48 6.44 -22.15 19.96
CA ARG A 48 5.42 -22.65 20.90
C ARG A 48 4.11 -21.89 20.75
N VAL A 49 4.15 -20.57 20.56
CA VAL A 49 2.95 -19.77 20.28
C VAL A 49 2.33 -20.18 18.94
N THR A 50 3.14 -20.38 17.89
CA THR A 50 2.67 -20.89 16.60
C THR A 50 1.99 -22.25 16.74
N ALA A 51 2.62 -23.21 17.44
CA ALA A 51 2.03 -24.53 17.67
C ALA A 51 0.70 -24.47 18.44
N LEU A 52 0.57 -23.52 19.38
CA LEU A 52 -0.69 -23.28 20.08
C LEU A 52 -1.79 -22.75 19.14
N LEU A 53 -1.46 -21.81 18.27
CA LEU A 53 -2.39 -21.26 17.28
C LEU A 53 -2.80 -22.31 16.24
N ASP A 54 -1.86 -23.13 15.78
CA ASP A 54 -2.15 -24.21 14.82
C ASP A 54 -3.06 -25.27 15.45
N ALA A 55 -2.87 -25.59 16.73
CA ALA A 55 -3.80 -26.45 17.47
C ALA A 55 -5.21 -25.85 17.60
N LEU A 56 -5.31 -24.52 17.74
CA LEU A 56 -6.60 -23.80 17.76
C LEU A 56 -7.27 -23.73 16.37
N ARG A 57 -6.48 -23.69 15.30
CA ARG A 57 -6.96 -23.70 13.90
C ARG A 57 -7.34 -25.10 13.41
N ALA A 58 -6.89 -26.14 14.09
CA ALA A 58 -7.13 -27.52 13.66
C ALA A 58 -8.63 -27.85 13.56
N PRO A 59 -9.08 -28.46 12.45
CA PRO A 59 -10.48 -28.80 12.25
C PRO A 59 -10.98 -29.79 13.32
N GLY A 60 -12.24 -29.62 13.73
CA GLY A 60 -12.90 -30.50 14.71
C GLY A 60 -12.79 -30.07 16.17
N GLY A 61 -12.23 -28.89 16.46
CA GLY A 61 -12.33 -28.23 17.77
C GLY A 61 -11.79 -29.06 18.94
N LYS A 62 -10.78 -29.91 18.68
CA LYS A 62 -10.18 -30.79 19.68
C LYS A 62 -9.64 -29.96 20.85
N PRO A 63 -9.73 -30.47 22.10
CA PRO A 63 -9.19 -29.78 23.25
C PRO A 63 -7.69 -29.55 23.05
N VAL A 64 -7.27 -28.29 23.18
CA VAL A 64 -5.86 -27.92 23.08
C VAL A 64 -5.10 -28.55 24.24
N PRO A 65 -4.02 -29.31 23.99
CA PRO A 65 -3.19 -29.86 25.05
C PRO A 65 -2.65 -28.76 25.97
N GLU A 66 -2.82 -28.92 27.28
CA GLU A 66 -2.33 -27.98 28.30
C GLU A 66 -0.81 -27.72 28.21
N ALA A 67 -0.06 -28.71 27.70
CA ALA A 67 1.37 -28.60 27.43
C ALA A 67 1.70 -27.53 26.37
N LEU A 68 0.85 -27.32 25.36
CA LEU A 68 1.05 -26.29 24.33
C LEU A 68 0.86 -24.89 24.92
N LEU A 69 -0.20 -24.71 25.72
CA LEU A 69 -0.45 -23.46 26.44
C LEU A 69 0.71 -23.12 27.39
N THR A 70 1.14 -24.09 28.19
CA THR A 70 2.28 -23.90 29.11
C THR A 70 3.58 -23.59 28.36
N GLY A 71 3.80 -24.25 27.23
CA GLY A 71 4.94 -23.96 26.36
C GLY A 71 4.92 -22.55 25.78
N ALA A 72 3.76 -22.05 25.36
CA ALA A 72 3.59 -20.71 24.80
C ALA A 72 3.83 -19.60 25.85
N VAL A 73 3.30 -19.76 27.07
CA VAL A 73 3.54 -18.80 28.16
C VAL A 73 5.01 -18.75 28.55
N ARG A 74 5.68 -19.92 28.65
CA ARG A 74 7.14 -19.97 28.92
C ARG A 74 7.97 -19.35 27.81
N GLU A 75 7.60 -19.57 26.55
CA GLU A 75 8.28 -18.93 25.40
C GLU A 75 8.15 -17.40 25.45
N LEU A 76 6.97 -16.88 25.79
CA LEU A 76 6.77 -15.44 26.01
C LEU A 76 7.63 -14.91 27.15
N GLU A 77 7.69 -15.62 28.28
CA GLU A 77 8.55 -15.25 29.41
C GLU A 77 10.03 -15.23 29.03
N ASP A 78 10.52 -16.25 28.31
CA ASP A 78 11.88 -16.32 27.80
C ASP A 78 12.22 -15.12 26.88
N ASN A 79 11.28 -14.72 26.03
CA ASN A 79 11.42 -13.54 25.16
C ASN A 79 11.48 -12.24 25.97
N VAL A 80 10.63 -12.06 26.99
CA VAL A 80 10.67 -10.90 27.91
C VAL A 80 12.03 -10.84 28.61
N ILE A 81 12.51 -11.97 29.15
CA ILE A 81 13.83 -12.07 29.79
C ILE A 81 14.96 -11.71 28.81
N ALA A 82 14.87 -12.12 27.55
CA ALA A 82 15.85 -11.76 26.52
C ALA A 82 15.89 -10.25 26.24
N LEU A 83 14.73 -9.57 26.24
CA LEU A 83 14.68 -8.11 26.11
C LEU A 83 15.17 -7.39 27.36
N GLU A 84 14.85 -7.87 28.56
CA GLU A 84 15.41 -7.34 29.81
C GLU A 84 16.94 -7.43 29.83
N ARG A 85 17.51 -8.54 29.31
CA ARG A 85 18.97 -8.68 29.13
C ARG A 85 19.52 -7.69 28.12
N THR A 86 18.82 -7.50 27.00
CA THR A 86 19.20 -6.53 25.96
C THR A 86 19.26 -5.11 26.52
N LEU A 87 18.26 -4.72 27.32
CA LEU A 87 18.22 -3.45 28.04
C LEU A 87 19.43 -3.27 28.96
N VAL A 88 19.82 -4.32 29.68
CA VAL A 88 20.97 -4.27 30.60
C VAL A 88 22.30 -4.20 29.86
N VAL A 89 22.44 -4.93 28.76
CA VAL A 89 23.67 -4.95 27.95
C VAL A 89 23.87 -3.62 27.23
N HIS A 90 22.86 -3.20 26.46
CA HIS A 90 22.95 -2.06 25.55
C HIS A 90 22.45 -0.74 26.15
N GLY A 91 21.78 -0.78 27.29
CA GLY A 91 21.15 0.39 27.93
C GLY A 91 19.80 0.77 27.32
N ARG A 92 19.32 0.02 26.32
CA ARG A 92 18.04 0.26 25.62
C ARG A 92 17.45 -1.05 25.07
N VAL A 93 16.14 -1.06 24.83
CA VAL A 93 15.44 -2.07 24.01
C VAL A 93 15.05 -1.41 22.69
N PRO A 94 15.31 -2.04 21.52
CA PRO A 94 14.78 -1.55 20.26
C PRO A 94 13.25 -1.45 20.29
N LEU A 95 12.69 -0.32 19.84
CA LEU A 95 11.24 -0.05 19.95
C LEU A 95 10.42 -1.13 19.25
N ALA A 96 10.86 -1.57 18.06
CA ALA A 96 10.18 -2.62 17.30
C ALA A 96 10.11 -3.96 18.05
N HIS A 97 11.13 -4.28 18.85
CA HIS A 97 11.15 -5.50 19.66
C HIS A 97 10.22 -5.40 20.88
N ALA A 98 10.14 -4.22 21.50
CA ALA A 98 9.22 -3.97 22.60
C ALA A 98 7.76 -4.03 22.14
N ALA A 99 7.44 -3.36 21.02
CA ALA A 99 6.12 -3.41 20.39
C ALA A 99 5.73 -4.85 20.00
N TRP A 100 6.66 -5.60 19.41
CA TRP A 100 6.43 -7.00 19.05
C TRP A 100 6.16 -7.90 20.26
N VAL A 101 6.92 -7.79 21.36
CA VAL A 101 6.64 -8.60 22.57
C VAL A 101 5.28 -8.23 23.18
N ARG A 102 4.87 -6.95 23.12
CA ARG A 102 3.52 -6.55 23.52
C ARG A 102 2.44 -7.22 22.66
N ARG A 103 2.61 -7.24 21.33
CA ARG A 103 1.70 -7.96 20.43
C ARG A 103 1.67 -9.46 20.72
N LEU A 104 2.84 -10.07 20.98
CA LEU A 104 2.95 -11.49 21.31
C LEU A 104 2.21 -11.80 22.61
N TYR A 105 2.34 -10.95 23.64
CA TYR A 105 1.58 -11.05 24.88
C TYR A 105 0.07 -11.04 24.63
N GLU A 106 -0.44 -10.08 23.84
CA GLU A 106 -1.87 -10.02 23.51
C GLU A 106 -2.36 -11.28 22.78
N VAL A 107 -1.56 -11.79 21.84
CA VAL A 107 -1.84 -13.05 21.13
C VAL A 107 -1.89 -14.22 22.11
N THR A 108 -0.91 -14.33 23.01
CA THR A 108 -0.85 -15.40 24.02
C THR A 108 -2.03 -15.32 24.98
N VAL A 109 -2.43 -14.12 25.42
CA VAL A 109 -3.61 -13.93 26.30
C VAL A 109 -4.90 -14.38 25.59
N ARG A 110 -5.10 -13.97 24.34
CA ARG A 110 -6.27 -14.37 23.53
C ARG A 110 -6.30 -15.89 23.32
N ALA A 111 -5.19 -16.47 22.91
CA ALA A 111 -5.06 -17.91 22.69
C ALA A 111 -5.24 -18.71 23.99
N ALA A 112 -4.72 -18.21 25.12
CA ALA A 112 -4.89 -18.83 26.43
C ALA A 112 -6.35 -18.86 26.86
N ARG A 113 -7.07 -17.75 26.68
CA ARG A 113 -8.51 -17.67 26.98
C ARG A 113 -9.30 -18.68 26.14
N ALA A 114 -9.04 -18.72 24.83
CA ALA A 114 -9.68 -19.65 23.91
C ALA A 114 -9.39 -21.13 24.22
N ALA A 115 -8.16 -21.45 24.63
CA ALA A 115 -7.77 -22.82 24.99
C ALA A 115 -8.44 -23.30 26.29
N ARG A 116 -8.69 -22.39 27.24
CA ARG A 116 -9.33 -22.71 28.53
C ARG A 116 -10.85 -22.81 28.42
N ASP A 117 -11.48 -21.85 27.73
CA ASP A 117 -12.93 -21.84 27.57
C ASP A 117 -13.34 -22.53 26.27
N GLN A 118 -13.31 -23.87 26.29
CA GLN A 118 -13.64 -24.70 25.14
C GLN A 118 -15.09 -24.53 24.67
N LYS A 119 -15.98 -24.00 25.52
CA LYS A 119 -17.39 -23.76 25.17
C LYS A 119 -17.57 -22.43 24.45
N ASN A 120 -16.66 -21.48 24.63
CA ASN A 120 -16.68 -20.20 23.94
C ASN A 120 -16.11 -20.33 22.51
N GLU A 121 -17.00 -20.68 21.58
CA GLU A 121 -16.70 -20.76 20.15
C GLU A 121 -16.20 -19.43 19.58
N ALA A 122 -16.74 -18.29 20.04
CA ALA A 122 -16.32 -16.97 19.57
C ALA A 122 -14.86 -16.67 19.94
N ALA A 123 -14.45 -16.94 21.17
CA ALA A 123 -13.06 -16.81 21.60
C ALA A 123 -12.12 -17.71 20.78
N ARG A 124 -12.54 -18.94 20.47
CA ARG A 124 -11.76 -19.85 19.59
C ARG A 124 -11.65 -19.34 18.18
N ARG A 125 -12.73 -18.84 17.58
CA ARG A 125 -12.72 -18.26 16.22
C ARG A 125 -11.80 -17.03 16.17
N VAL A 126 -11.91 -16.12 17.15
CA VAL A 126 -11.02 -14.96 17.28
C VAL A 126 -9.56 -15.38 17.41
N ALA A 127 -9.24 -16.35 18.27
CA ALA A 127 -7.87 -16.81 18.45
C ALA A 127 -7.31 -17.56 17.22
N ALA A 128 -8.13 -18.36 16.55
CA ALA A 128 -7.75 -19.07 15.32
C ALA A 128 -7.51 -18.09 14.15
N ALA A 129 -8.24 -16.97 14.12
CA ALA A 129 -8.14 -15.93 13.10
C ALA A 129 -6.97 -14.94 13.32
N ILE A 130 -6.17 -15.11 14.38
CA ILE A 130 -4.95 -14.31 14.58
C ILE A 130 -4.05 -14.49 13.35
N ASP A 131 -3.74 -13.40 12.66
CA ASP A 131 -2.94 -13.45 11.45
C ASP A 131 -1.45 -13.73 11.76
N PRO A 132 -0.71 -14.38 10.85
CA PRO A 132 0.69 -14.72 11.07
C PRO A 132 1.63 -13.52 11.28
N VAL A 133 1.26 -12.31 10.82
CA VAL A 133 2.12 -11.13 10.99
C VAL A 133 2.21 -10.71 12.45
N ARG A 134 1.16 -10.93 13.25
CA ARG A 134 1.18 -10.57 14.69
C ARG A 134 2.22 -11.34 15.50
N ILE A 135 2.57 -12.53 15.06
CA ILE A 135 3.61 -13.37 15.68
C ILE A 135 4.95 -13.25 14.95
N ALA A 136 4.97 -12.80 13.69
CA ALA A 136 6.21 -12.63 12.93
C ALA A 136 7.17 -11.69 13.67
N PRO A 137 8.47 -12.02 13.76
CA PRO A 137 9.44 -11.14 14.38
C PRO A 137 9.49 -9.77 13.67
N PRO A 138 9.98 -8.73 14.36
CA PRO A 138 10.24 -7.44 13.74
C PRO A 138 11.12 -7.59 12.50
N LEU A 139 10.87 -6.78 11.47
CA LEU A 139 11.80 -6.66 10.36
C LEU A 139 13.14 -6.13 10.90
N ALA A 140 14.22 -6.84 10.58
CA ALA A 140 15.56 -6.48 11.01
C ALA A 140 16.54 -6.71 9.86
N ILE A 141 17.59 -5.89 9.83
CA ILE A 141 18.70 -6.04 8.90
C ILE A 141 19.46 -7.32 9.25
N THR A 142 19.51 -8.25 8.29
CA THR A 142 20.39 -9.41 8.37
C THR A 142 21.79 -8.99 7.91
N PRO A 143 22.82 -9.07 8.78
CA PRO A 143 24.20 -8.86 8.33
C PRO A 143 24.50 -9.91 7.28
N GLY A 144 24.91 -9.46 6.09
CA GLY A 144 24.97 -10.29 4.89
C GLY A 144 25.66 -11.63 5.14
N GLU A 145 24.93 -12.72 4.91
CA GLU A 145 25.59 -13.94 4.43
C GLU A 145 26.15 -13.57 3.06
N THR A 146 27.44 -13.27 3.00
CA THR A 146 28.17 -13.22 1.74
C THR A 146 27.98 -14.55 1.04
N SER A 147 27.06 -14.60 0.08
CA SER A 147 26.97 -15.64 -0.93
C SER A 147 28.31 -15.71 -1.63
N GLY A 148 29.05 -16.80 -1.41
CA GLY A 148 30.34 -17.04 -2.07
C GLY A 148 31.50 -17.34 -1.13
N LYS A 149 31.41 -18.39 -0.30
CA LYS A 149 32.62 -19.16 0.02
C LYS A 149 32.98 -20.02 -1.19
N ASP A 150 33.42 -19.36 -2.26
CA ASP A 150 34.20 -20.05 -3.29
C ASP A 150 35.53 -20.44 -2.66
N LYS A 151 35.70 -21.74 -2.49
CA LYS A 151 37.01 -22.32 -2.17
C LYS A 151 38.00 -21.82 -3.22
N PRO A 152 39.18 -21.32 -2.84
CA PRO A 152 40.19 -20.92 -3.81
C PRO A 152 40.60 -22.17 -4.61
N GLN A 153 40.15 -22.25 -5.86
CA GLN A 153 40.71 -23.20 -6.82
C GLN A 153 42.17 -22.79 -7.07
N LYS A 154 43.10 -23.59 -6.55
CA LYS A 154 44.49 -23.62 -7.00
C LYS A 154 44.52 -23.87 -8.51
N LYS A 155 44.78 -22.84 -9.32
CA LYS A 155 45.33 -23.02 -10.67
C LYS A 155 46.83 -22.79 -10.63
N ALA A 156 47.57 -23.85 -10.96
CA ALA A 156 48.98 -23.81 -11.32
C ALA A 156 49.15 -22.98 -12.60
N GLY A 157 50.21 -22.16 -12.64
CA GLY A 157 50.43 -21.14 -13.66
C GLY A 157 50.93 -21.64 -15.01
N LYS A 158 50.97 -20.73 -15.98
CA LYS A 158 52.19 -20.29 -16.68
C LYS A 158 51.88 -19.22 -17.74
N ASP A 159 52.74 -18.21 -17.71
CA ASP A 159 53.33 -17.43 -18.80
C ASP A 159 52.47 -16.46 -19.68
N GLU A 160 52.95 -15.19 -19.66
CA GLU A 160 52.93 -14.12 -20.70
C GLU A 160 52.08 -12.83 -20.49
N PRO A 161 52.61 -11.67 -20.96
CA PRO A 161 52.76 -10.48 -20.11
C PRO A 161 51.68 -9.39 -20.30
N ALA A 162 51.57 -8.57 -19.26
CA ALA A 162 50.66 -7.45 -19.12
C ALA A 162 50.93 -6.32 -20.13
N ALA A 163 49.85 -5.81 -20.73
CA ALA A 163 49.79 -4.49 -21.33
C ALA A 163 49.12 -3.54 -20.32
N ASP A 164 49.80 -2.43 -20.05
CA ASP A 164 49.36 -1.34 -19.19
C ASP A 164 47.99 -0.77 -19.62
N VAL A 165 47.04 -0.79 -18.70
CA VAL A 165 45.83 0.04 -18.75
C VAL A 165 45.81 0.87 -17.46
N PRO A 166 45.65 2.20 -17.52
CA PRO A 166 45.75 3.04 -16.33
C PRO A 166 44.58 2.79 -15.36
N GLU A 167 44.91 2.55 -14.10
CA GLU A 167 44.01 2.54 -12.96
C GLU A 167 43.39 3.93 -12.75
N THR A 168 42.21 4.16 -13.32
CA THR A 168 41.25 5.14 -12.80
C THR A 168 39.85 4.54 -12.89
N SER A 169 39.63 3.53 -12.04
CA SER A 169 38.30 3.07 -11.66
C SER A 169 38.16 3.44 -10.19
N GLU A 170 37.71 4.66 -9.92
CA GLU A 170 37.06 4.97 -8.65
C GLU A 170 35.86 4.02 -8.54
N ALA A 171 36.08 2.89 -7.87
CA ALA A 171 35.02 1.97 -7.51
C ALA A 171 34.06 2.75 -6.63
N THR A 172 32.87 2.99 -7.16
CA THR A 172 31.71 3.53 -6.44
C THR A 172 31.50 2.67 -5.19
N GLU A 173 32.02 3.13 -4.04
CA GLU A 173 31.71 2.55 -2.73
C GLU A 173 30.19 2.62 -2.55
N THR A 174 29.51 1.49 -2.67
CA THR A 174 28.09 1.39 -2.38
C THR A 174 27.86 1.68 -0.91
N PHE A 175 26.86 2.52 -0.61
CA PHE A 175 26.37 2.87 0.74
C PHE A 175 26.12 1.64 1.65
N LEU A 176 26.01 0.45 1.06
CA LEU A 176 25.75 -0.84 1.70
C LEU A 176 26.97 -1.46 2.45
N ASP A 177 28.20 -1.00 2.22
CA ASP A 177 29.41 -1.63 2.79
C ASP A 177 29.94 -0.98 4.08
N LYS A 178 29.40 0.18 4.49
CA LYS A 178 29.77 0.81 5.78
C LYS A 178 28.81 0.35 6.88
N PRO A 179 29.31 -0.10 8.05
CA PRO A 179 28.44 -0.36 9.18
C PRO A 179 27.73 0.93 9.56
N LEU A 180 26.39 0.89 9.59
CA LEU A 180 25.55 2.02 9.95
C LEU A 180 25.96 2.56 11.33
N SER A 181 25.90 3.87 11.50
CA SER A 181 26.05 4.46 12.82
C SER A 181 24.88 4.03 13.74
N PRO A 182 25.07 4.04 15.07
CA PRO A 182 24.00 3.70 16.01
C PRO A 182 22.74 4.59 15.93
N GLU A 183 22.82 5.74 15.26
CA GLU A 183 21.69 6.64 15.02
C GLU A 183 20.96 6.28 13.71
N GLU A 184 21.70 5.90 12.66
CA GLU A 184 21.12 5.41 11.40
C GLU A 184 20.43 4.05 11.59
N GLU A 185 21.03 3.14 12.36
CA GLU A 185 20.38 1.87 12.71
C GLU A 185 19.02 2.10 13.40
N ARG A 186 18.92 3.12 14.25
CA ARG A 186 17.66 3.47 14.92
C ARG A 186 16.62 3.99 13.94
N LEU A 187 17.01 4.92 13.06
CA LEU A 187 16.08 5.47 12.10
C LEU A 187 15.47 4.36 11.23
N VAL A 188 16.31 3.43 10.76
CA VAL A 188 15.86 2.25 10.01
C VAL A 188 14.97 1.34 10.84
N GLU A 189 15.31 1.06 12.11
CA GLU A 189 14.45 0.27 13.01
C GLU A 189 13.04 0.86 13.14
N VAL A 190 12.94 2.19 13.25
CA VAL A 190 11.65 2.86 13.43
C VAL A 190 10.88 2.97 12.10
N GLU A 191 11.55 3.19 10.97
CA GLU A 191 10.94 3.11 9.63
C GLU A 191 10.34 1.72 9.34
N LEU A 192 11.05 0.65 9.70
CA LEU A 192 10.56 -0.72 9.56
C LEU A 192 9.36 -1.00 10.48
N LEU A 193 9.32 -0.37 11.66
CA LEU A 193 8.19 -0.48 12.59
C LEU A 193 6.91 0.18 12.05
N ALA A 194 7.03 1.23 11.22
CA ALA A 194 5.88 1.90 10.61
C ALA A 194 5.01 0.94 9.77
N ILE A 195 5.61 -0.06 9.13
CA ILE A 195 4.90 -1.09 8.37
C ILE A 195 3.93 -1.86 9.29
N ASP A 196 4.41 -2.29 10.46
CA ASP A 196 3.58 -3.04 11.41
C ASP A 196 2.47 -2.15 12.00
N HIS A 197 2.75 -0.87 12.23
CA HIS A 197 1.74 0.09 12.71
C HIS A 197 0.63 0.31 11.67
N LEU A 198 0.95 0.40 10.39
CA LEU A 198 -0.07 0.51 9.34
C LEU A 198 -0.94 -0.74 9.26
N LEU A 199 -0.36 -1.92 9.47
CA LEU A 199 -1.10 -3.17 9.56
C LEU A 199 -2.01 -3.20 10.80
N ASP A 200 -1.52 -2.75 11.96
CA ASP A 200 -2.32 -2.63 13.18
C ASP A 200 -3.47 -1.62 13.01
N ALA A 201 -3.21 -0.46 12.40
CA ALA A 201 -4.23 0.51 12.05
C ALA A 201 -5.27 -0.05 11.05
N ALA A 202 -4.84 -0.87 10.09
CA ALA A 202 -5.75 -1.53 9.14
C ALA A 202 -6.62 -2.60 9.81
N ARG A 203 -6.12 -3.30 10.84
CA ARG A 203 -6.91 -4.22 11.68
C ARG A 203 -7.93 -3.47 12.54
N GLY A 204 -7.56 -2.30 13.06
CA GLY A 204 -8.42 -1.43 13.85
C GLY A 204 -9.51 -0.71 13.04
N GLU A 205 -9.35 -0.63 11.71
CA GLU A 205 -10.34 -0.03 10.83
C GLU A 205 -11.54 -0.95 10.63
N THR A 206 -12.66 -0.61 11.28
CA THR A 206 -13.84 -1.47 11.33
C THR A 206 -15.02 -1.00 10.49
N GLU A 207 -14.97 0.20 9.93
CA GLU A 207 -16.13 0.82 9.31
C GLU A 207 -16.00 0.92 7.78
N PHE A 208 -14.84 1.35 7.26
CA PHE A 208 -14.67 1.69 5.85
C PHE A 208 -13.62 0.82 5.15
N LEU A 209 -14.06 0.10 4.10
CA LEU A 209 -13.16 -0.71 3.27
C LEU A 209 -12.14 0.14 2.52
N SER A 210 -12.53 1.32 2.01
CA SER A 210 -11.59 2.22 1.32
C SER A 210 -10.42 2.64 2.19
N ARG A 211 -10.68 2.97 3.47
CA ARG A 211 -9.63 3.37 4.40
C ARG A 211 -8.73 2.20 4.75
N LYS A 212 -9.31 1.04 5.04
CA LYS A 212 -8.55 -0.20 5.28
C LYS A 212 -7.65 -0.55 4.10
N ARG A 213 -8.18 -0.52 2.88
CA ARG A 213 -7.44 -0.76 1.64
C ARG A 213 -6.22 0.16 1.52
N ARG A 214 -6.41 1.46 1.71
CA ARG A 214 -5.30 2.42 1.57
C ARG A 214 -4.20 2.21 2.62
N LEU A 215 -4.56 1.85 3.85
CA LEU A 215 -3.58 1.50 4.89
C LEU A 215 -2.74 0.28 4.47
N LEU A 216 -3.39 -0.75 3.90
CA LEU A 216 -2.71 -1.94 3.38
C LEU A 216 -1.82 -1.61 2.17
N GLU A 217 -2.30 -0.80 1.23
CA GLU A 217 -1.51 -0.33 0.07
C GLU A 217 -0.28 0.48 0.51
N SER A 218 -0.44 1.34 1.52
CA SER A 218 0.67 2.12 2.11
C SER A 218 1.70 1.20 2.77
N ALA A 219 1.24 0.21 3.54
CA ALA A 219 2.11 -0.79 4.16
C ALA A 219 2.84 -1.64 3.11
N ARG A 220 2.17 -2.01 2.00
CA ARG A 220 2.78 -2.72 0.87
C ARG A 220 3.87 -1.88 0.22
N LYS A 221 3.60 -0.61 -0.05
CA LYS A 221 4.57 0.31 -0.65
C LYS A 221 5.83 0.44 0.23
N LEU A 222 5.66 0.70 1.52
CA LEU A 222 6.77 0.78 2.48
C LEU A 222 7.56 -0.53 2.58
N LEU A 223 6.89 -1.69 2.56
CA LEU A 223 7.56 -2.98 2.58
C LEU A 223 8.40 -3.22 1.31
N LEU A 224 7.91 -2.78 0.14
CA LEU A 224 8.66 -2.87 -1.11
C LEU A 224 9.85 -1.92 -1.13
N ASP A 225 9.68 -0.70 -0.62
CA ASP A 225 10.78 0.26 -0.44
C ASP A 225 11.88 -0.32 0.46
N ALA A 226 11.48 -0.80 1.64
CA ALA A 226 12.41 -1.32 2.62
C ALA A 226 13.12 -2.60 2.14
N SER A 227 12.42 -3.52 1.48
CA SER A 227 13.02 -4.76 0.97
C SER A 227 13.91 -4.56 -0.25
N ALA A 228 13.71 -3.48 -1.03
CA ALA A 228 14.60 -3.10 -2.11
C ALA A 228 15.86 -2.38 -1.62
N ALA A 229 15.76 -1.58 -0.55
CA ALA A 229 16.85 -0.77 -0.03
C ALA A 229 17.74 -1.50 0.98
N LEU A 230 17.18 -2.44 1.75
CA LEU A 230 17.84 -3.07 2.91
C LEU A 230 17.87 -4.59 2.78
N PRO A 231 18.93 -5.27 3.27
CA PRO A 231 18.99 -6.72 3.32
C PRO A 231 18.16 -7.25 4.51
N LEU A 232 16.84 -7.26 4.35
CA LEU A 232 15.89 -7.75 5.34
C LEU A 232 15.80 -9.27 5.33
N GLY A 233 15.47 -9.86 6.49
CA GLY A 233 15.22 -11.30 6.59
C GLY A 233 14.03 -11.74 5.73
N LYS A 234 14.26 -12.68 4.80
CA LYS A 234 13.28 -13.13 3.78
C LYS A 234 11.95 -13.59 4.39
N GLU A 235 11.98 -14.38 5.45
CA GLU A 235 10.76 -14.91 6.10
C GLU A 235 9.85 -13.79 6.62
N GLY A 236 10.41 -12.77 7.26
CA GLY A 236 9.64 -11.65 7.82
C GLY A 236 8.97 -10.78 6.75
N VAL A 237 9.61 -10.65 5.59
CA VAL A 237 9.06 -9.93 4.42
C VAL A 237 7.94 -10.74 3.78
N GLU A 238 8.16 -12.04 3.52
CA GLU A 238 7.17 -12.89 2.86
C GLU A 238 5.88 -13.05 3.67
N VAL A 239 5.97 -13.19 5.00
CA VAL A 239 4.77 -13.28 5.86
C VAL A 239 3.90 -12.02 5.76
N ARG A 240 4.52 -10.83 5.79
CA ARG A 240 3.80 -9.54 5.67
C ARG A 240 3.21 -9.38 4.28
N ARG A 241 4.00 -9.67 3.25
CA ARG A 241 3.57 -9.58 1.86
C ARG A 241 2.38 -10.50 1.56
N ARG A 242 2.43 -11.75 2.02
CA ARG A 242 1.32 -12.71 1.86
C ARG A 242 0.05 -12.21 2.53
N HIS A 243 0.15 -11.67 3.74
CA HIS A 243 -1.00 -11.11 4.46
C HIS A 243 -1.60 -9.90 3.73
N LEU A 244 -0.76 -8.97 3.28
CA LEU A 244 -1.17 -7.81 2.48
C LEU A 244 -1.92 -8.23 1.22
N ALA A 245 -1.35 -9.19 0.47
CA ALA A 245 -1.96 -9.69 -0.75
C ALA A 245 -3.34 -10.32 -0.51
N MET A 246 -3.46 -11.13 0.53
CA MET A 246 -4.72 -11.76 0.92
C MET A 246 -5.79 -10.73 1.28
N GLU A 247 -5.46 -9.73 2.12
CA GLU A 247 -6.44 -8.75 2.58
C GLU A 247 -6.88 -7.79 1.47
N ILE A 248 -5.97 -7.34 0.60
CA ILE A 248 -6.31 -6.49 -0.55
C ILE A 248 -7.21 -7.26 -1.53
N ALA A 249 -6.82 -8.47 -1.94
CA ALA A 249 -7.63 -9.30 -2.83
C ALA A 249 -9.01 -9.64 -2.23
N ARG A 250 -9.10 -9.78 -0.92
CA ARG A 250 -10.38 -9.97 -0.23
C ARG A 250 -11.27 -8.72 -0.33
N ILE A 251 -10.70 -7.53 -0.15
CA ILE A 251 -11.43 -6.26 -0.31
C ILE A 251 -11.94 -6.11 -1.74
N ASP A 252 -11.13 -6.40 -2.76
CA ASP A 252 -11.54 -6.34 -4.17
C ASP A 252 -12.76 -7.21 -4.46
N ARG A 253 -12.75 -8.44 -3.96
CA ARG A 253 -13.87 -9.37 -4.13
C ARG A 253 -15.12 -8.91 -3.38
N LEU A 254 -14.96 -8.27 -2.21
CA LEU A 254 -16.08 -7.69 -1.46
C LEU A 254 -16.69 -6.48 -2.19
N GLU A 255 -15.85 -5.63 -2.79
CA GLU A 255 -16.31 -4.53 -3.63
C GLU A 255 -17.04 -5.03 -4.88
N ALA A 256 -16.50 -6.06 -5.56
CA ALA A 256 -17.12 -6.70 -6.71
C ALA A 256 -18.49 -7.32 -6.37
N ALA A 257 -18.62 -7.90 -5.17
CA ALA A 257 -19.89 -8.41 -4.65
C ALA A 257 -20.93 -7.33 -4.31
N GLY A 258 -20.63 -6.04 -4.56
CA GLY A 258 -21.57 -4.92 -4.47
C GLY A 258 -21.45 -4.09 -3.18
N LEU A 259 -20.39 -4.26 -2.40
CA LEU A 259 -20.10 -3.36 -1.28
C LEU A 259 -19.50 -2.06 -1.78
N SER A 260 -19.98 -0.94 -1.26
CA SER A 260 -19.41 0.37 -1.48
C SER A 260 -18.25 0.61 -0.51
N PRO A 261 -17.05 0.98 -0.98
CA PRO A 261 -15.90 1.11 -0.10
C PRO A 261 -15.94 2.38 0.78
N HIS A 262 -16.83 3.34 0.47
CA HIS A 262 -16.97 4.62 1.18
C HIS A 262 -18.17 4.69 2.12
N ARG A 263 -18.92 3.60 2.27
CA ARG A 263 -20.07 3.53 3.20
C ARG A 263 -19.77 2.56 4.33
N GLY A 264 -20.19 2.90 5.55
CA GLY A 264 -19.99 2.04 6.71
C GLY A 264 -20.62 0.66 6.52
N LEU A 265 -19.89 -0.41 6.82
CA LEU A 265 -20.32 -1.80 6.58
C LEU A 265 -21.67 -2.15 7.23
N LEU A 266 -21.91 -1.71 8.46
CA LEU A 266 -23.17 -1.96 9.17
C LEU A 266 -24.36 -1.24 8.52
N HIS A 267 -24.16 -0.01 8.04
CA HIS A 267 -25.19 0.71 7.31
C HIS A 267 -25.53 -0.01 6.00
N GLN A 268 -24.52 -0.52 5.30
CA GLN A 268 -24.74 -1.32 4.09
C GLN A 268 -25.48 -2.63 4.37
N ALA A 269 -25.22 -3.29 5.50
CA ALA A 269 -25.98 -4.47 5.93
C ALA A 269 -27.46 -4.12 6.19
N LYS A 270 -27.73 -3.01 6.91
CA LYS A 270 -29.10 -2.52 7.15
C LYS A 270 -29.82 -2.17 5.84
N ASP A 271 -29.16 -1.48 4.93
CA ASP A 271 -29.69 -1.12 3.61
C ASP A 271 -30.00 -2.36 2.76
N ALA A 272 -29.08 -3.33 2.72
CA ALA A 272 -29.26 -4.59 1.98
C ALA A 272 -30.42 -5.41 2.55
N LEU A 273 -30.52 -5.50 3.88
CA LEU A 273 -31.66 -6.12 4.56
C LEU A 273 -32.97 -5.42 4.19
N ALA A 274 -32.98 -4.09 4.18
CA ALA A 274 -34.18 -3.31 3.90
C ALA A 274 -34.68 -3.48 2.45
N ARG A 275 -33.75 -3.73 1.52
CA ARG A 275 -34.02 -3.94 0.09
C ARG A 275 -34.19 -5.41 -0.30
N GLY A 276 -33.98 -6.33 0.63
CA GLY A 276 -34.02 -7.76 0.34
C GLY A 276 -32.86 -8.27 -0.52
N GLU A 277 -31.70 -7.62 -0.46
CA GLU A 277 -30.49 -7.94 -1.23
C GLU A 277 -29.65 -9.01 -0.48
N ARG A 278 -30.04 -10.30 -0.56
CA ARG A 278 -29.39 -11.42 0.17
C ARG A 278 -27.87 -11.48 -0.02
N GLN A 279 -27.40 -11.49 -1.27
CA GLN A 279 -25.97 -11.58 -1.58
C GLN A 279 -25.17 -10.41 -0.99
N ARG A 280 -25.70 -9.19 -1.09
CA ARG A 280 -25.03 -7.99 -0.57
C ARG A 280 -25.02 -7.96 0.96
N LEU A 281 -26.11 -8.40 1.59
CA LEU A 281 -26.18 -8.58 3.04
C LEU A 281 -25.15 -9.61 3.50
N HIS A 282 -25.04 -10.76 2.81
CA HIS A 282 -24.04 -11.77 3.10
C HIS A 282 -22.61 -11.23 2.97
N ALA A 283 -22.27 -10.54 1.88
CA ALA A 283 -20.97 -9.92 1.69
C ALA A 283 -20.65 -8.91 2.81
N ALA A 284 -21.62 -8.09 3.22
CA ALA A 284 -21.44 -7.14 4.33
C ALA A 284 -21.19 -7.87 5.66
N LEU A 285 -21.89 -8.98 5.93
CA LEU A 285 -21.67 -9.81 7.11
C LEU A 285 -20.31 -10.53 7.08
N VAL A 286 -19.85 -10.99 5.91
CA VAL A 286 -18.51 -11.56 5.73
C VAL A 286 -17.42 -10.53 6.01
N ALA A 287 -17.62 -9.28 5.56
CA ALA A 287 -16.72 -8.17 5.85
C ALA A 287 -16.71 -7.83 7.35
N LEU A 288 -17.89 -7.68 7.97
CA LEU A 288 -18.02 -7.41 9.41
C LEU A 288 -17.41 -8.52 10.28
N ASP A 289 -17.57 -9.78 9.87
CA ASP A 289 -16.97 -10.92 10.56
C ASP A 289 -15.44 -10.91 10.42
N GLY A 290 -14.90 -10.63 9.24
CA GLY A 290 -13.45 -10.49 9.05
C GLY A 290 -12.85 -9.37 9.90
N VAL A 291 -13.54 -8.23 9.97
CA VAL A 291 -13.17 -7.09 10.80
C VAL A 291 -13.24 -7.42 12.30
N SER A 292 -14.31 -8.09 12.75
CA SER A 292 -14.48 -8.46 14.16
C SER A 292 -13.41 -9.45 14.62
N LEU A 293 -13.07 -10.43 13.77
CA LEU A 293 -11.99 -11.37 14.02
C LEU A 293 -10.62 -10.66 14.11
N ALA A 294 -10.33 -9.73 13.20
CA ALA A 294 -9.08 -8.96 13.21
C ALA A 294 -8.94 -8.08 14.47
N ALA A 295 -10.01 -7.39 14.86
CA ALA A 295 -10.05 -6.57 16.08
C ALA A 295 -10.02 -7.43 17.37
N GLY A 296 -10.52 -8.66 17.30
CA GLY A 296 -10.72 -9.54 18.44
C GLY A 296 -12.03 -9.31 19.20
N ASP A 297 -13.06 -8.83 18.50
CA ASP A 297 -14.40 -8.59 19.03
C ASP A 297 -15.22 -9.89 19.02
N GLU A 298 -15.22 -10.59 20.16
CA GLU A 298 -15.96 -11.85 20.36
C GLU A 298 -17.48 -11.65 20.17
N GLY A 299 -18.04 -10.53 20.64
CA GLY A 299 -19.48 -10.28 20.60
C GLY A 299 -19.97 -10.07 19.16
N LEU A 300 -19.27 -9.21 18.42
CA LEU A 300 -19.57 -8.95 17.02
C LEU A 300 -19.36 -10.20 16.16
N SER A 301 -18.25 -10.92 16.37
CA SER A 301 -17.93 -12.18 15.67
C SER A 301 -18.97 -13.27 15.88
N ALA A 302 -19.51 -13.39 17.10
CA ALA A 302 -20.59 -14.34 17.40
C ALA A 302 -21.88 -13.96 16.66
N ALA A 303 -22.26 -12.68 16.68
CA ALA A 303 -23.48 -12.21 16.02
C ALA A 303 -23.40 -12.34 14.49
N THR A 304 -22.27 -11.97 13.87
CA THR A 304 -22.06 -12.11 12.42
C THR A 304 -22.06 -13.56 11.97
N SER A 305 -21.48 -14.47 12.75
CA SER A 305 -21.48 -15.91 12.44
C SER A 305 -22.87 -16.51 12.48
N ARG A 306 -23.67 -16.19 13.52
CA ARG A 306 -25.07 -16.65 13.58
C ARG A 306 -25.88 -16.13 12.40
N ALA A 307 -25.68 -14.87 12.02
CA ALA A 307 -26.37 -14.27 10.87
C ALA A 307 -26.00 -14.97 9.55
N ARG A 308 -24.73 -15.34 9.37
CA ARG A 308 -24.28 -16.03 8.16
C ARG A 308 -24.69 -17.49 8.09
N GLN A 309 -24.68 -18.21 9.22
CA GLN A 309 -25.23 -19.58 9.28
C GLN A 309 -26.70 -19.61 8.84
N LYS A 310 -27.51 -18.64 9.30
CA LYS A 310 -28.91 -18.50 8.87
C LYS A 310 -29.09 -18.17 7.38
N LEU A 311 -28.07 -17.62 6.73
CA LEU A 311 -28.10 -17.34 5.29
C LEU A 311 -27.78 -18.57 4.43
N GLY A 312 -27.47 -19.72 5.03
CA GLY A 312 -27.13 -20.96 4.32
C GLY A 312 -25.63 -21.24 4.29
N GLU A 313 -24.81 -20.55 5.08
CA GLU A 313 -23.40 -20.89 5.20
C GLU A 313 -23.21 -22.13 6.11
N GLY A 314 -22.69 -23.21 5.53
CA GLY A 314 -22.39 -24.47 6.24
C GLY A 314 -23.37 -25.61 5.97
N GLU A 315 -24.42 -25.40 5.17
CA GLU A 315 -25.32 -26.47 4.74
C GLU A 315 -24.84 -27.10 3.41
N GLY A 316 -24.27 -28.31 3.52
CA GLY A 316 -24.19 -29.32 2.47
C GLY A 316 -23.55 -28.93 1.14
N GLU A 317 -22.21 -29.04 1.05
CA GLU A 317 -21.43 -29.35 -0.17
C GLU A 317 -19.94 -29.51 0.21
N ASP A 318 -19.10 -29.96 -0.75
CA ASP A 318 -17.65 -30.01 -0.62
C ASP A 318 -17.06 -28.58 -0.51
N PRO A 319 -16.39 -28.21 0.62
CA PRO A 319 -15.86 -26.87 0.83
C PRO A 319 -14.93 -26.37 -0.28
N GLU A 320 -14.18 -27.27 -0.93
CA GLU A 320 -13.28 -26.90 -2.02
C GLU A 320 -14.06 -26.51 -3.28
N ALA A 321 -15.11 -27.27 -3.62
CA ALA A 321 -15.98 -26.98 -4.76
C ALA A 321 -16.72 -25.64 -4.59
N ASP A 322 -17.23 -25.38 -3.39
CA ASP A 322 -17.88 -24.11 -3.02
C ASP A 322 -16.95 -22.91 -3.19
N GLN A 323 -15.71 -23.04 -2.73
CA GLN A 323 -14.72 -21.98 -2.83
C GLN A 323 -14.39 -21.69 -4.30
N LEU A 324 -14.25 -22.74 -5.12
CA LEU A 324 -14.01 -22.60 -6.56
C LEU A 324 -15.16 -21.85 -7.26
N ARG A 325 -16.42 -22.20 -6.96
CA ARG A 325 -17.59 -21.50 -7.53
C ARG A 325 -17.64 -20.04 -7.11
N SER A 326 -17.36 -19.77 -5.83
CA SER A 326 -17.25 -18.41 -5.31
C SER A 326 -16.15 -17.60 -6.00
N LEU A 327 -15.00 -18.22 -6.32
CA LEU A 327 -13.90 -17.57 -7.05
C LEU A 327 -14.27 -17.27 -8.50
N ARG A 328 -14.90 -18.22 -9.20
CA ARG A 328 -15.40 -18.00 -10.57
C ARG A 328 -16.37 -16.82 -10.62
N ARG A 329 -17.35 -16.80 -9.71
CA ARG A 329 -18.30 -15.68 -9.59
C ARG A 329 -17.60 -14.36 -9.27
N SER A 330 -16.61 -14.37 -8.36
CA SER A 330 -15.82 -13.17 -8.03
C SER A 330 -15.14 -12.59 -9.28
N SER A 331 -14.50 -13.44 -10.10
CA SER A 331 -13.83 -12.97 -11.31
C SER A 331 -14.80 -12.41 -12.36
N GLU A 332 -16.01 -12.98 -12.47
CA GLU A 332 -17.05 -12.44 -13.35
C GLU A 332 -17.57 -11.09 -12.87
N GLU A 333 -17.72 -10.90 -11.56
CA GLU A 333 -18.15 -9.63 -10.96
C GLU A 333 -17.04 -8.55 -11.06
N MET A 334 -15.77 -8.93 -10.92
CA MET A 334 -14.62 -8.02 -11.01
C MET A 334 -14.36 -7.54 -12.44
N PHE A 335 -14.39 -8.45 -13.42
CA PHE A 335 -13.95 -8.17 -14.80
C PHE A 335 -15.09 -8.14 -15.82
N GLY A 336 -16.28 -8.61 -15.45
CA GLY A 336 -17.47 -8.67 -16.29
C GLY A 336 -17.58 -9.97 -17.11
N GLY A 337 -18.80 -10.46 -17.30
CA GLY A 337 -19.07 -11.71 -18.01
C GLY A 337 -18.55 -11.76 -19.45
N ALA A 338 -18.52 -10.63 -20.16
CA ALA A 338 -17.98 -10.56 -21.52
C ALA A 338 -16.45 -10.82 -21.57
N ALA A 339 -15.71 -10.31 -20.58
CA ALA A 339 -14.28 -10.55 -20.46
C ALA A 339 -13.99 -12.01 -20.12
N MET A 340 -14.76 -12.58 -19.19
CA MET A 340 -14.61 -13.99 -18.80
C MET A 340 -14.97 -14.96 -19.92
N ALA A 341 -16.01 -14.65 -20.71
CA ALA A 341 -16.34 -15.42 -21.92
C ALA A 341 -15.20 -15.39 -22.95
N ALA A 342 -14.57 -14.22 -23.16
CA ALA A 342 -13.42 -14.08 -24.06
C ALA A 342 -12.21 -14.92 -23.61
N ILE A 343 -11.93 -14.98 -22.30
CA ILE A 343 -10.88 -15.85 -21.74
C ILE A 343 -11.21 -17.33 -22.01
N ALA A 344 -12.44 -17.76 -21.72
CA ALA A 344 -12.86 -19.15 -21.95
C ALA A 344 -12.76 -19.55 -23.45
N GLU A 345 -13.17 -18.67 -24.36
CA GLU A 345 -13.00 -18.85 -25.80
C GLU A 345 -11.53 -18.96 -26.21
N GLY A 346 -10.66 -18.16 -25.60
CA GLY A 346 -9.21 -18.22 -25.78
C GLY A 346 -8.64 -19.59 -25.39
N TYR A 347 -9.02 -20.14 -24.24
CA TYR A 347 -8.64 -21.49 -23.82
C TYR A 347 -9.09 -22.56 -24.83
N VAL A 348 -10.34 -22.48 -25.31
CA VAL A 348 -10.86 -23.42 -26.33
C VAL A 348 -10.04 -23.31 -27.63
N LYS A 349 -9.69 -22.10 -28.07
CA LYS A 349 -8.87 -21.87 -29.27
C LYS A 349 -7.46 -22.44 -29.09
N ALA A 350 -6.83 -22.18 -27.95
CA ALA A 350 -5.49 -22.67 -27.64
C ALA A 350 -5.45 -24.20 -27.60
N ARG A 351 -6.43 -24.85 -26.94
CA ARG A 351 -6.53 -26.32 -26.91
C ARG A 351 -6.61 -26.91 -28.31
N LYS A 352 -7.49 -26.36 -29.16
CA LYS A 352 -7.64 -26.80 -30.55
C LYS A 352 -6.34 -26.66 -31.35
N ALA A 353 -5.60 -25.57 -31.16
CA ALA A 353 -4.31 -25.35 -31.81
C ALA A 353 -3.25 -26.37 -31.40
N GLN A 354 -3.23 -26.78 -30.13
CA GLN A 354 -2.26 -27.75 -29.59
C GLN A 354 -2.67 -29.23 -29.80
N THR A 355 -3.89 -29.50 -30.27
CA THR A 355 -4.36 -30.90 -30.43
C THR A 355 -3.65 -31.63 -31.58
N LYS A 356 -3.23 -30.90 -32.63
CA LYS A 356 -2.54 -31.49 -33.79
C LYS A 356 -1.03 -31.28 -33.65
N PRO A 357 -0.20 -32.34 -33.76
CA PRO A 357 1.24 -32.18 -33.80
C PRO A 357 1.65 -31.40 -35.05
N SER A 358 2.70 -30.59 -34.92
CA SER A 358 3.30 -29.91 -36.05
C SER A 358 4.01 -30.94 -36.97
N LYS A 359 4.09 -30.63 -38.27
CA LYS A 359 4.75 -31.53 -39.23
C LYS A 359 6.26 -31.51 -38.97
N GLY A 360 6.83 -32.65 -38.57
CA GLY A 360 8.26 -32.76 -38.22
C GLY A 360 8.58 -32.41 -36.75
N GLU A 361 7.60 -32.52 -35.85
CA GLU A 361 7.73 -32.29 -34.41
C GLU A 361 8.92 -33.06 -33.81
N SER A 362 9.83 -32.36 -33.12
CA SER A 362 10.91 -32.97 -32.34
C SER A 362 10.38 -33.57 -31.03
N ASP A 363 11.15 -34.43 -30.36
CA ASP A 363 10.75 -35.00 -29.06
C ASP A 363 10.58 -33.92 -27.98
N GLU A 364 11.39 -32.86 -28.01
CA GLU A 364 11.24 -31.69 -27.13
C GLU A 364 9.96 -30.90 -27.43
N ASP A 365 9.63 -30.69 -28.71
CA ASP A 365 8.36 -30.05 -29.11
C ASP A 365 7.16 -30.87 -28.65
N LYS A 366 7.24 -32.19 -28.77
CA LYS A 366 6.19 -33.11 -28.30
C LYS A 366 6.01 -33.03 -26.79
N LYS A 367 7.10 -33.03 -26.02
CA LYS A 367 7.06 -32.85 -24.55
C LYS A 367 6.38 -31.53 -24.20
N TYR A 368 6.80 -30.44 -24.84
CA TYR A 368 6.26 -29.12 -24.61
C TYR A 368 4.76 -29.02 -24.94
N ARG A 369 4.34 -29.61 -26.08
CA ARG A 369 2.93 -29.66 -26.48
C ARG A 369 2.07 -30.43 -25.48
N LEU A 370 2.55 -31.55 -24.95
CA LEU A 370 1.83 -32.30 -23.92
C LEU A 370 1.69 -31.49 -22.62
N LEU A 371 2.75 -30.80 -22.21
CA LEU A 371 2.72 -29.90 -21.06
C LEU A 371 1.73 -28.74 -21.27
N ALA A 372 1.73 -28.15 -22.46
CA ALA A 372 0.78 -27.09 -22.83
C ALA A 372 -0.67 -27.59 -22.83
N LEU A 373 -0.94 -28.82 -23.29
CA LEU A 373 -2.28 -29.43 -23.24
C LEU A 373 -2.73 -29.68 -21.79
N GLN A 374 -1.80 -30.09 -20.91
CA GLN A 374 -2.09 -30.22 -19.47
C GLN A 374 -2.41 -28.86 -18.86
N TRP A 375 -1.59 -27.83 -19.12
CA TRP A 375 -1.84 -26.47 -18.63
C TRP A 375 -3.18 -25.91 -19.13
N LEU A 376 -3.55 -26.19 -20.38
CA LEU A 376 -4.81 -25.76 -21.01
C LEU A 376 -6.04 -26.61 -20.65
N ALA A 377 -5.93 -27.63 -19.80
CA ALA A 377 -7.03 -28.52 -19.50
C ALA A 377 -8.24 -27.75 -18.89
N PRO A 378 -9.50 -28.12 -19.19
CA PRO A 378 -10.69 -27.41 -18.69
C PRO A 378 -10.74 -27.28 -17.17
N GLU A 379 -10.31 -28.31 -16.44
CA GLU A 379 -10.20 -28.31 -14.99
C GLU A 379 -9.26 -27.22 -14.46
N ASN A 380 -8.24 -26.87 -15.25
CA ASN A 380 -7.22 -25.89 -14.89
C ASN A 380 -7.64 -24.45 -15.23
N GLU A 381 -8.76 -24.22 -15.92
CA GLU A 381 -9.26 -22.85 -16.15
C GLU A 381 -9.55 -22.14 -14.81
N ALA A 382 -10.04 -22.89 -13.81
CA ALA A 382 -10.33 -22.37 -12.47
C ALA A 382 -9.11 -21.74 -11.78
N GLU A 383 -7.91 -22.28 -12.02
CA GLU A 383 -6.68 -21.73 -11.47
C GLU A 383 -6.38 -20.33 -12.04
N THR A 384 -6.82 -20.05 -13.26
CA THR A 384 -6.69 -18.71 -13.87
C THR A 384 -7.67 -17.73 -13.24
N HIS A 385 -8.89 -18.16 -12.92
CA HIS A 385 -9.83 -17.34 -12.15
C HIS A 385 -9.27 -17.00 -10.76
N ALA A 386 -8.67 -17.98 -10.08
CA ALA A 386 -8.02 -17.77 -8.78
C ALA A 386 -6.86 -16.77 -8.88
N ALA A 387 -5.97 -16.95 -9.87
CA ALA A 387 -4.86 -16.04 -10.10
C ALA A 387 -5.33 -14.61 -10.42
N LEU A 388 -6.35 -14.45 -11.26
CA LEU A 388 -6.95 -13.15 -11.60
C LEU A 388 -7.50 -12.41 -10.37
N CYS A 389 -8.19 -13.13 -9.48
CA CYS A 389 -8.72 -12.54 -8.26
C CYS A 389 -7.62 -12.13 -7.27
N ALA A 390 -6.43 -12.74 -7.34
CA ALA A 390 -5.36 -12.52 -6.38
C ALA A 390 -4.38 -11.42 -6.80
N ILE A 391 -4.30 -11.13 -8.10
CA ILE A 391 -3.13 -10.43 -8.65
C ILE A 391 -2.98 -8.98 -8.20
N ASP A 392 -4.09 -8.26 -8.02
CA ASP A 392 -4.06 -6.87 -7.52
C ASP A 392 -3.55 -6.80 -6.07
N GLY A 393 -3.77 -7.86 -5.30
CA GLY A 393 -3.19 -8.01 -3.97
C GLY A 393 -1.69 -8.31 -4.00
N THR A 394 -1.23 -9.15 -4.92
CA THR A 394 0.16 -9.66 -4.94
C THR A 394 1.14 -8.76 -5.68
N VAL A 395 0.68 -8.00 -6.67
CA VAL A 395 1.49 -7.16 -7.56
C VAL A 395 0.78 -5.81 -7.75
N ASP A 396 1.53 -4.71 -7.82
CA ASP A 396 0.99 -3.38 -8.16
C ASP A 396 0.52 -3.34 -9.63
N VAL A 397 -0.68 -3.83 -9.90
CA VAL A 397 -1.37 -3.73 -11.19
C VAL A 397 -2.36 -2.56 -11.13
N GLY A 398 -2.72 -1.95 -12.26
CA GLY A 398 -3.88 -1.06 -12.32
C GLY A 398 -3.75 0.29 -11.61
N VAL A 399 -2.62 0.64 -10.99
CA VAL A 399 -2.46 1.86 -10.17
C VAL A 399 -3.04 3.10 -10.87
N PRO A 400 -3.98 3.86 -10.28
CA PRO A 400 -4.50 5.08 -10.89
C PRO A 400 -3.38 6.11 -11.05
N LEU A 401 -3.33 6.67 -12.24
CA LEU A 401 -2.26 7.56 -12.65
C LEU A 401 -2.63 8.99 -12.26
N ALA A 402 -1.80 9.64 -11.44
CA ALA A 402 -2.07 11.00 -10.97
C ALA A 402 -1.96 12.00 -12.14
N PRO A 403 -2.91 12.94 -12.29
CA PRO A 403 -2.88 13.91 -13.38
C PRO A 403 -1.63 14.79 -13.29
N VAL A 404 -0.88 14.90 -14.40
CA VAL A 404 0.33 15.74 -14.47
C VAL A 404 -0.09 17.19 -14.80
N ARG A 405 0.30 18.14 -13.95
CA ARG A 405 0.11 19.58 -14.22
C ARG A 405 1.32 20.12 -14.97
N VAL A 406 1.11 20.70 -16.15
CA VAL A 406 2.18 21.34 -16.93
C VAL A 406 2.16 22.85 -16.64
N ALA A 407 3.33 23.43 -16.40
CA ALA A 407 3.50 24.87 -16.27
C ALA A 407 3.74 25.47 -17.66
N GLU A 408 2.79 26.24 -18.18
CA GLU A 408 2.99 27.03 -19.39
C GLU A 408 3.56 28.40 -19.03
N VAL A 409 4.49 28.86 -19.87
CA VAL A 409 5.13 30.16 -19.76
C VAL A 409 4.42 31.09 -20.74
N GLU A 410 3.54 31.95 -20.24
CA GLU A 410 2.84 32.94 -21.06
C GLU A 410 3.62 34.26 -20.98
N THR A 411 4.23 34.69 -22.09
CA THR A 411 4.89 36.00 -22.18
C THR A 411 3.83 37.06 -22.45
N ARG A 412 3.62 37.97 -21.50
CA ARG A 412 2.70 39.10 -21.66
C ARG A 412 3.44 40.41 -21.77
N VAL A 413 2.92 41.26 -22.64
CA VAL A 413 3.46 42.58 -22.91
C VAL A 413 2.78 43.57 -21.95
N ARG A 414 3.55 44.17 -21.04
CA ARG A 414 3.05 45.13 -20.04
C ARG A 414 3.62 46.52 -20.27
N ILE A 415 2.75 47.54 -20.23
CA ILE A 415 3.17 48.93 -20.30
C ILE A 415 3.76 49.36 -18.96
N VAL A 416 4.96 49.91 -18.98
CA VAL A 416 5.69 50.40 -17.81
C VAL A 416 6.04 51.89 -17.96
N ARG A 417 6.32 52.54 -16.82
CA ARG A 417 6.58 54.00 -16.77
C ARG A 417 8.06 54.37 -16.91
N HIS A 418 8.97 53.40 -16.87
CA HIS A 418 10.41 53.62 -16.97
C HIS A 418 10.92 53.22 -18.37
N PRO A 419 12.03 53.81 -18.86
CA PRO A 419 12.57 53.48 -20.17
C PRO A 419 12.95 52.00 -20.30
N THR A 420 12.43 51.33 -21.33
CA THR A 420 12.81 49.97 -21.74
C THR A 420 13.25 49.98 -23.22
N PRO A 421 13.92 48.91 -23.72
CA PRO A 421 14.33 48.81 -25.12
C PRO A 421 13.14 48.84 -26.10
N ASP A 422 11.99 48.31 -25.70
CA ASP A 422 10.79 48.23 -26.52
C ASP A 422 9.84 49.39 -26.24
N LEU A 423 9.46 50.13 -27.29
CA LEU A 423 8.60 51.31 -27.22
C LEU A 423 7.45 51.20 -28.21
N LEU A 424 6.23 51.48 -27.72
CA LEU A 424 5.04 51.58 -28.55
C LEU A 424 4.50 53.02 -28.54
N LEU A 425 3.93 53.44 -29.68
CA LEU A 425 3.14 54.66 -29.77
C LEU A 425 1.67 54.28 -29.57
N MET A 426 1.05 54.85 -28.54
CA MET A 426 -0.36 54.65 -28.25
C MET A 426 -1.06 56.00 -28.11
N PRO A 427 -2.37 56.10 -28.40
CA PRO A 427 -3.13 57.31 -28.12
C PRO A 427 -3.02 57.71 -26.64
N ALA A 428 -2.67 58.97 -26.39
CA ALA A 428 -2.70 59.60 -25.08
C ALA A 428 -4.15 59.59 -24.56
N ARG A 429 -4.33 59.17 -23.32
CA ARG A 429 -5.67 59.03 -22.72
C ARG A 429 -6.02 60.17 -21.78
N ASP A 430 -5.01 60.77 -21.17
CA ASP A 430 -5.18 61.87 -20.22
C ASP A 430 -4.06 62.92 -20.34
N VAL A 431 -4.20 63.98 -19.55
CA VAL A 431 -3.25 65.11 -19.52
C VAL A 431 -1.87 64.69 -18.95
N LEU A 432 -1.81 63.62 -18.15
CA LEU A 432 -0.56 63.11 -17.59
C LEU A 432 0.33 62.44 -18.65
N ASP A 433 -0.22 62.16 -19.83
CA ASP A 433 0.50 61.57 -20.96
C ASP A 433 1.24 62.61 -21.82
N ILE A 434 0.93 63.90 -21.66
CA ILE A 434 1.54 64.99 -22.43
C ILE A 434 3.08 65.03 -22.34
N PRO A 435 3.74 64.80 -21.18
CA PRO A 435 5.21 64.74 -21.11
C PRO A 435 5.83 63.67 -22.01
N HIS A 436 5.06 62.64 -22.37
CA HIS A 436 5.51 61.54 -23.23
C HIS A 436 4.94 61.63 -24.65
N ALA A 437 4.17 62.68 -24.95
CA ALA A 437 3.53 62.87 -26.24
C ALA A 437 4.53 63.20 -27.35
N VAL A 438 4.18 62.79 -28.57
CA VAL A 438 4.82 63.27 -29.80
C VAL A 438 4.05 64.50 -30.24
N ILE A 439 4.66 65.67 -30.00
CA ILE A 439 4.03 66.97 -30.30
C ILE A 439 4.59 67.48 -31.62
N GLU A 440 3.77 67.48 -32.66
CA GLU A 440 4.11 68.07 -33.96
C GLU A 440 3.88 69.60 -33.94
N ASP A 441 2.71 70.04 -33.45
CA ASP A 441 2.37 71.45 -33.23
C ASP A 441 1.94 71.68 -31.77
N PRO A 442 2.67 72.48 -30.98
CA PRO A 442 2.32 72.79 -29.59
C PRO A 442 0.94 73.44 -29.42
N ARG A 443 0.42 74.12 -30.45
CA ARG A 443 -0.87 74.85 -30.37
C ARG A 443 -2.07 73.92 -30.41
N THR A 444 -1.91 72.72 -30.94
CA THR A 444 -3.01 71.76 -31.15
C THR A 444 -3.05 70.66 -30.09
N VAL A 445 -2.13 70.64 -29.13
CA VAL A 445 -1.98 69.54 -28.15
C VAL A 445 -3.27 69.20 -27.41
N LEU A 446 -4.00 70.20 -26.90
CA LEU A 446 -5.26 69.97 -26.20
C LEU A 446 -6.36 69.46 -27.12
N LEU A 447 -6.40 69.95 -28.37
CA LEU A 447 -7.36 69.50 -29.38
C LEU A 447 -7.05 68.06 -29.82
N ALA A 448 -5.79 67.76 -30.12
CA ALA A 448 -5.33 66.43 -30.52
C ALA A 448 -5.52 65.39 -29.40
N LEU A 449 -5.35 65.79 -28.13
CA LEU A 449 -5.67 64.94 -26.97
C LEU A 449 -7.18 64.66 -26.88
N ALA A 450 -8.01 65.70 -27.01
CA ALA A 450 -9.47 65.55 -26.98
C ALA A 450 -10.01 64.71 -28.16
N GLU A 451 -9.38 64.81 -29.33
CA GLU A 451 -9.70 64.01 -30.52
C GLU A 451 -9.11 62.58 -30.47
N GLY A 452 -8.33 62.24 -29.44
CA GLY A 452 -7.66 60.94 -29.32
C GLY A 452 -6.56 60.69 -30.38
N ARG A 453 -6.09 61.74 -31.06
CA ARG A 453 -5.05 61.66 -32.09
C ARG A 453 -3.64 61.90 -31.55
N LEU A 454 -3.51 62.46 -30.36
CA LEU A 454 -2.20 62.68 -29.73
C LEU A 454 -1.58 61.32 -29.36
N LEU A 455 -0.43 60.98 -29.93
CA LEU A 455 0.29 59.74 -29.60
C LEU A 455 1.30 59.98 -28.48
N ALA A 456 1.32 59.09 -27.50
CA ALA A 456 2.30 59.07 -26.40
C ALA A 456 3.21 57.85 -26.50
N ARG A 457 4.49 58.06 -26.20
CA ARG A 457 5.51 57.02 -26.08
C ARG A 457 5.24 56.21 -24.82
N ARG A 458 5.10 54.90 -24.96
CA ARG A 458 4.93 53.96 -23.85
C ARG A 458 6.00 52.89 -23.91
N TYR A 459 6.73 52.76 -22.81
CA TYR A 459 7.71 51.70 -22.64
C TYR A 459 7.01 50.40 -22.29
N VAL A 460 7.60 49.32 -22.76
CA VAL A 460 7.01 47.99 -22.68
C VAL A 460 8.01 47.02 -22.07
N GLU A 461 7.54 46.21 -21.13
CA GLU A 461 8.30 45.14 -20.50
C GLU A 461 7.60 43.80 -20.75
N GLN A 462 8.37 42.77 -21.12
CA GLN A 462 7.85 41.42 -21.27
C GLN A 462 7.80 40.75 -19.88
N GLU A 463 6.60 40.61 -19.33
CA GLU A 463 6.37 39.91 -18.08
C GLU A 463 6.10 38.43 -18.36
N VAL A 464 6.98 37.56 -17.89
CA VAL A 464 6.84 36.11 -18.01
C VAL A 464 5.96 35.60 -16.87
N LYS A 465 4.69 35.29 -17.15
CA LYS A 465 3.77 34.75 -16.15
C LYS A 465 3.70 33.22 -16.28
N LYS A 466 4.20 32.51 -15.26
CA LYS A 466 4.05 31.05 -15.15
C LYS A 466 2.59 30.74 -14.78
N ARG A 467 1.87 30.02 -15.64
CA ARG A 467 0.51 29.54 -15.37
C ARG A 467 0.49 28.02 -15.37
N THR A 468 0.04 27.43 -14.27
CA THR A 468 -0.15 25.98 -14.14
C THR A 468 -1.53 25.61 -14.68
N ARG A 469 -1.60 24.74 -15.70
CA ARG A 469 -2.87 24.18 -16.20
C ARG A 469 -2.79 22.65 -16.22
N THR A 470 -3.88 21.99 -15.83
CA THR A 470 -4.03 20.54 -16.01
C THR A 470 -4.30 20.29 -17.49
N ARG A 471 -3.31 19.79 -18.23
CA ARG A 471 -3.48 19.34 -19.62
C ARG A 471 -3.88 17.87 -19.60
N LEU A 472 -4.64 17.44 -20.60
CA LEU A 472 -4.85 16.02 -20.88
C LEU A 472 -3.51 15.44 -21.31
N VAL A 473 -2.85 14.74 -20.40
CA VAL A 473 -1.55 14.16 -20.64
C VAL A 473 -1.71 12.73 -21.13
N GLY A 474 -0.99 12.39 -22.20
CA GLY A 474 -0.85 11.03 -22.68
C GLY A 474 0.09 10.25 -21.76
N GLU A 475 -0.28 9.02 -21.42
CA GLU A 475 0.58 8.10 -20.69
C GLU A 475 0.61 6.74 -21.37
N ALA A 476 1.82 6.19 -21.52
CA ALA A 476 2.05 4.90 -22.12
C ALA A 476 2.47 3.88 -21.06
N ARG A 477 1.72 2.77 -20.96
CA ARG A 477 2.15 1.58 -20.21
C ARG A 477 2.57 0.51 -21.19
N ILE A 478 3.73 -0.09 -20.97
CA ILE A 478 4.29 -1.12 -21.85
C ILE A 478 4.55 -2.38 -21.03
N TYR A 479 3.76 -3.43 -21.26
CA TYR A 479 3.98 -4.75 -20.67
C TYR A 479 4.88 -5.59 -21.56
N VAL A 480 5.97 -6.06 -20.99
CA VAL A 480 6.97 -6.90 -21.66
C VAL A 480 6.96 -8.25 -20.96
N LEU A 481 6.35 -9.23 -21.62
CA LEU A 481 6.01 -10.52 -21.01
C LEU A 481 6.93 -11.61 -21.53
N ASP A 482 7.59 -12.33 -20.64
CA ASP A 482 8.46 -13.42 -21.04
C ASP A 482 7.65 -14.62 -21.55
N GLY A 483 7.94 -15.03 -22.78
CA GLY A 483 7.31 -16.13 -23.49
C GLY A 483 8.22 -17.36 -23.62
N SER A 484 9.26 -17.45 -22.78
CA SER A 484 10.19 -18.57 -22.70
C SER A 484 9.51 -19.90 -22.36
N SER A 485 10.21 -21.00 -22.66
CA SER A 485 9.73 -22.35 -22.33
C SER A 485 9.76 -22.63 -20.82
N SER A 486 10.71 -22.04 -20.09
CA SER A 486 10.89 -22.13 -18.63
C SER A 486 9.65 -21.66 -17.85
N MET A 487 8.88 -20.71 -18.40
CA MET A 487 7.59 -20.29 -17.86
C MET A 487 6.57 -21.42 -17.71
N LEU A 488 6.67 -22.46 -18.55
CA LEU A 488 5.83 -23.66 -18.46
C LEU A 488 6.59 -24.85 -17.90
N GLU A 489 7.83 -25.09 -18.32
CA GLU A 489 8.61 -26.29 -17.98
C GLU A 489 9.17 -26.29 -16.56
N ASP A 490 9.69 -25.15 -16.10
CA ASP A 490 10.38 -25.06 -14.80
C ASP A 490 9.42 -24.61 -13.68
N GLY A 491 8.35 -23.89 -14.04
CA GLY A 491 7.28 -23.53 -13.13
C GLY A 491 6.47 -24.75 -12.68
N LYS A 492 6.34 -24.97 -11.37
CA LYS A 492 5.48 -26.03 -10.81
C LYS A 492 4.06 -25.91 -11.38
N LYS A 493 3.60 -26.95 -12.11
CA LYS A 493 2.28 -27.00 -12.79
C LYS A 493 2.02 -25.85 -13.80
N GLY A 494 3.06 -25.20 -14.33
CA GLY A 494 2.91 -24.06 -15.25
C GLY A 494 2.40 -22.77 -14.57
N ALA A 495 2.61 -22.64 -13.25
CA ALA A 495 2.14 -21.49 -12.47
C ALA A 495 2.77 -20.15 -12.91
N ARG A 496 4.06 -20.13 -13.31
CA ARG A 496 4.75 -18.92 -13.80
C ARG A 496 4.03 -18.32 -15.02
N ALA A 497 3.77 -19.13 -16.06
CA ALA A 497 3.01 -18.71 -17.23
C ALA A 497 1.60 -18.20 -16.88
N ARG A 498 0.90 -18.89 -15.96
CA ARG A 498 -0.45 -18.51 -15.55
C ARG A 498 -0.50 -17.17 -14.83
N VAL A 499 0.41 -16.94 -13.89
CA VAL A 499 0.49 -15.67 -13.15
C VAL A 499 0.93 -14.52 -14.06
N ARG A 500 1.89 -14.75 -14.96
CA ARG A 500 2.26 -13.77 -16.01
C ARG A 500 1.04 -13.33 -16.82
N ASP A 501 0.24 -14.28 -17.29
CA ASP A 501 -0.94 -13.96 -18.09
C ASP A 501 -2.01 -13.29 -17.24
N ALA A 502 -2.20 -13.71 -15.98
CA ALA A 502 -3.13 -13.06 -15.04
C ALA A 502 -2.77 -11.58 -14.77
N ILE A 503 -1.49 -11.22 -14.70
CA ILE A 503 -1.03 -9.82 -14.55
C ILE A 503 -1.54 -8.96 -15.72
N LEU A 504 -1.32 -9.42 -16.96
CA LEU A 504 -1.78 -8.66 -18.14
C LEU A 504 -3.31 -8.64 -18.23
N LEU A 505 -3.97 -9.77 -17.97
CA LEU A 505 -5.43 -9.86 -18.02
C LEU A 505 -6.08 -8.93 -16.99
N ALA A 506 -5.53 -8.80 -15.78
CA ALA A 506 -6.07 -7.87 -14.79
C ALA A 506 -5.92 -6.41 -15.22
N GLU A 507 -4.79 -6.03 -15.81
CA GLU A 507 -4.60 -4.67 -16.37
C GLU A 507 -5.58 -4.40 -17.52
N LEU A 508 -5.78 -5.37 -18.42
CA LEU A 508 -6.76 -5.27 -19.51
C LEU A 508 -8.19 -5.14 -18.97
N GLY A 509 -8.54 -5.90 -17.93
CA GLY A 509 -9.84 -5.82 -17.27
C GLY A 509 -10.09 -4.46 -16.62
N MET A 510 -9.07 -3.90 -15.94
CA MET A 510 -9.13 -2.56 -15.39
C MET A 510 -9.30 -1.47 -16.47
N LEU A 511 -8.63 -1.65 -17.63
CA LEU A 511 -8.84 -0.77 -18.78
C LEU A 511 -10.27 -0.82 -19.31
N VAL A 512 -10.86 -2.00 -19.43
CA VAL A 512 -12.27 -2.16 -19.85
C VAL A 512 -13.19 -1.34 -18.94
N LYS A 513 -13.02 -1.46 -17.62
CA LYS A 513 -13.81 -0.70 -16.63
C LYS A 513 -13.61 0.81 -16.78
N ARG A 514 -12.37 1.28 -16.89
CA ARG A 514 -12.05 2.71 -17.09
C ARG A 514 -12.67 3.28 -18.37
N PHE A 515 -12.60 2.54 -19.47
CA PHE A 515 -13.22 2.97 -20.73
C PHE A 515 -14.74 3.03 -20.65
N ALA A 516 -15.36 2.19 -19.81
CA ALA A 516 -16.80 2.22 -19.55
C ALA A 516 -17.23 3.41 -18.66
N GLU A 517 -16.43 3.75 -17.64
CA GLU A 517 -16.67 4.88 -16.73
C GLU A 517 -16.50 6.25 -17.42
N GLY A 518 -15.73 6.30 -18.52
CA GLY A 518 -15.61 7.49 -19.36
C GLY A 518 -14.78 8.61 -18.75
N ASP A 519 -13.88 8.31 -17.81
CA ASP A 519 -12.96 9.29 -17.25
C ASP A 519 -12.05 9.85 -18.36
N ARG A 520 -12.26 11.13 -18.67
CA ARG A 520 -11.53 11.87 -19.72
C ARG A 520 -10.36 12.65 -19.16
N SER A 521 -9.87 12.40 -17.94
CA SER A 521 -8.79 13.18 -17.31
C SER A 521 -7.38 12.73 -17.75
N THR A 522 -7.21 11.48 -18.18
CA THR A 522 -5.91 10.91 -18.60
C THR A 522 -6.10 10.00 -19.80
N ARG A 523 -5.30 10.16 -20.87
CA ARG A 523 -5.32 9.25 -22.02
C ARG A 523 -4.29 8.14 -21.83
N LEU A 524 -4.73 7.02 -21.27
CA LEU A 524 -3.90 5.83 -21.08
C LEU A 524 -3.89 4.99 -22.36
N THR A 525 -2.70 4.74 -22.92
CA THR A 525 -2.50 3.75 -23.99
C THR A 525 -1.68 2.60 -23.43
N LEU A 526 -2.23 1.39 -23.47
CA LEU A 526 -1.50 0.20 -23.08
C LEU A 526 -0.91 -0.47 -24.31
N HIS A 527 0.37 -0.82 -24.21
CA HIS A 527 1.06 -1.67 -25.16
C HIS A 527 1.47 -2.94 -24.44
N TYR A 528 1.37 -4.08 -25.10
CA TYR A 528 1.96 -5.31 -24.58
C TYR A 528 2.64 -6.08 -25.71
N ARG A 529 3.65 -6.85 -25.35
CA ARG A 529 4.31 -7.80 -26.23
C ARG A 529 4.87 -8.97 -25.44
N TYR A 530 5.02 -10.10 -26.12
CA TYR A 530 5.78 -11.23 -25.60
C TYR A 530 7.21 -11.19 -26.15
N PHE A 531 8.19 -11.57 -25.33
CA PHE A 531 9.57 -11.69 -25.77
C PHE A 531 10.10 -13.10 -25.54
N THR A 532 11.04 -13.48 -26.39
CA THR A 532 11.91 -14.65 -26.28
C THR A 532 13.30 -14.15 -26.71
N LYS A 533 14.18 -15.02 -27.24
CA LYS A 533 15.35 -14.58 -28.03
C LYS A 533 14.96 -13.70 -29.23
N LYS A 534 13.71 -13.79 -29.68
CA LYS A 534 13.12 -12.87 -30.66
C LYS A 534 12.00 -12.07 -30.00
N ILE A 535 11.95 -10.79 -30.30
CA ILE A 535 10.90 -9.89 -29.80
C ILE A 535 9.64 -10.10 -30.63
N GLY A 536 8.51 -10.36 -29.97
CA GLY A 536 7.22 -10.55 -30.60
C GLY A 536 6.58 -9.24 -31.09
N PRO A 537 5.48 -9.33 -31.86
CA PRO A 537 4.75 -8.16 -32.31
C PRO A 537 4.15 -7.38 -31.14
N ILE A 538 3.99 -6.08 -31.34
CA ILE A 538 3.42 -5.15 -30.35
C ILE A 538 1.92 -5.06 -30.55
N SER A 539 1.17 -5.26 -29.48
CA SER A 539 -0.26 -4.97 -29.43
C SER A 539 -0.50 -3.63 -28.75
N ARG A 540 -1.21 -2.70 -29.41
CA ARG A 540 -1.63 -1.41 -28.87
C ARG A 540 -3.12 -1.45 -28.54
N ILE A 541 -3.47 -1.11 -27.30
CA ILE A 541 -4.84 -1.10 -26.78
C ILE A 541 -5.22 0.32 -26.40
N SER A 542 -6.26 0.82 -27.06
CA SER A 542 -6.77 2.18 -26.87
C SER A 542 -8.27 2.25 -26.58
N LYS A 543 -8.97 1.11 -26.65
CA LYS A 543 -10.43 1.00 -26.49
C LYS A 543 -10.82 -0.27 -25.72
N GLY A 544 -11.97 -0.23 -25.05
CA GLY A 544 -12.49 -1.39 -24.29
C GLY A 544 -12.73 -2.64 -25.13
N LYS A 545 -13.23 -2.52 -26.38
CA LYS A 545 -13.42 -3.68 -27.28
C LYS A 545 -12.09 -4.33 -27.69
N GLU A 546 -11.06 -3.51 -27.91
CA GLU A 546 -9.69 -3.99 -28.21
C GLU A 546 -9.12 -4.74 -27.00
N ALA A 547 -9.38 -4.24 -25.78
CA ALA A 547 -8.96 -4.88 -24.55
C ALA A 547 -9.60 -6.28 -24.37
N ILE A 548 -10.92 -6.43 -24.57
CA ILE A 548 -11.59 -7.73 -24.49
C ILE A 548 -11.04 -8.72 -25.53
N ALA A 549 -10.81 -8.26 -26.76
CA ALA A 549 -10.21 -9.11 -27.80
C ALA A 549 -8.77 -9.54 -27.44
N ALA A 550 -7.99 -8.64 -26.83
CA ALA A 550 -6.66 -8.95 -26.34
C ALA A 550 -6.67 -9.98 -25.21
N MET A 551 -7.67 -9.96 -24.31
CA MET A 551 -7.82 -10.96 -23.24
C MET A 551 -7.95 -12.39 -23.81
N ALA A 552 -8.70 -12.57 -24.90
CA ALA A 552 -8.80 -13.85 -25.58
C ALA A 552 -7.48 -14.29 -26.25
N ASP A 553 -6.71 -13.33 -26.79
CA ASP A 553 -5.43 -13.61 -27.46
C ASP A 553 -4.33 -14.05 -26.48
N VAL A 554 -4.29 -13.42 -25.29
CA VAL A 554 -3.33 -13.71 -24.22
C VAL A 554 -3.33 -15.19 -23.85
N VAL A 555 -4.50 -15.75 -23.50
CA VAL A 555 -4.63 -17.17 -23.16
C VAL A 555 -4.75 -18.07 -24.41
N GLY A 556 -5.00 -17.47 -25.57
CA GLY A 556 -5.21 -18.15 -26.84
C GLY A 556 -3.93 -18.68 -27.51
N THR A 557 -2.75 -18.24 -27.05
CA THR A 557 -1.48 -18.56 -27.72
C THR A 557 -0.41 -19.04 -26.73
N VAL A 558 -0.04 -20.31 -26.84
CA VAL A 558 1.09 -20.88 -26.10
C VAL A 558 2.41 -20.39 -26.72
N ARG A 559 3.27 -19.78 -25.90
CA ARG A 559 4.58 -19.27 -26.31
C ARG A 559 5.66 -20.34 -26.11
N LYS A 560 6.78 -20.29 -26.82
CA LYS A 560 7.94 -21.18 -26.67
C LYS A 560 9.21 -20.44 -27.10
N GLY A 561 10.33 -20.64 -26.41
CA GLY A 561 11.63 -20.06 -26.80
C GLY A 561 12.59 -19.91 -25.62
N GLY A 562 13.78 -19.33 -25.87
CA GLY A 562 14.67 -18.87 -24.79
C GLY A 562 14.42 -17.40 -24.46
N THR A 563 15.12 -16.87 -23.45
CA THR A 563 14.91 -15.51 -22.90
C THR A 563 16.01 -14.55 -23.35
N ASP A 564 15.66 -13.28 -23.61
CA ASP A 564 16.60 -12.17 -23.83
C ASP A 564 16.00 -10.87 -23.27
N ILE A 565 16.23 -10.64 -21.98
CA ILE A 565 15.68 -9.50 -21.23
C ILE A 565 16.27 -8.17 -21.71
N GLU A 566 17.59 -8.14 -21.97
CA GLU A 566 18.29 -6.93 -22.39
C GLU A 566 17.71 -6.38 -23.71
N ASN A 567 17.59 -7.23 -24.72
CA ASN A 567 17.02 -6.84 -26.02
C ASN A 567 15.55 -6.42 -25.90
N ALA A 568 14.77 -7.09 -25.04
CA ALA A 568 13.38 -6.74 -24.80
C ALA A 568 13.21 -5.33 -24.20
N LEU A 569 14.08 -4.95 -23.27
CA LEU A 569 14.10 -3.60 -22.68
C LEU A 569 14.58 -2.56 -23.70
N LEU A 570 15.65 -2.84 -24.44
CA LEU A 570 16.17 -1.94 -25.48
C LEU A 570 15.10 -1.60 -26.53
N SER A 571 14.39 -2.60 -27.05
CA SER A 571 13.30 -2.37 -28.01
C SER A 571 12.09 -1.64 -27.40
N SER A 572 11.89 -1.74 -26.08
CA SER A 572 10.83 -1.02 -25.39
C SER A 572 11.14 0.47 -25.27
N PHE A 573 12.41 0.83 -25.04
CA PHE A 573 12.84 2.23 -25.08
C PHE A 573 12.68 2.86 -26.48
N GLU A 574 13.04 2.13 -27.53
CA GLU A 574 12.80 2.56 -28.91
C GLU A 574 11.31 2.76 -29.20
N GLN A 575 10.46 1.88 -28.65
CA GLN A 575 9.01 2.03 -28.78
C GLN A 575 8.49 3.28 -28.08
N ILE A 576 8.98 3.61 -26.88
CA ILE A 576 8.58 4.83 -26.18
C ILE A 576 8.98 6.07 -27.00
N ARG A 577 10.17 6.03 -27.61
CA ARG A 577 10.63 7.08 -28.51
C ARG A 577 9.68 7.24 -29.71
N ALA A 578 9.35 6.16 -30.40
CA ALA A 578 8.39 6.19 -31.51
C ALA A 578 7.00 6.67 -31.06
N ALA A 579 6.54 6.25 -29.88
CA ALA A 579 5.26 6.70 -29.31
C ALA A 579 5.28 8.20 -28.95
N LYS A 580 6.43 8.74 -28.52
CA LYS A 580 6.61 10.18 -28.28
C LYS A 580 6.59 10.99 -29.58
N ASP A 581 7.14 10.43 -30.65
CA ASP A 581 7.09 11.06 -31.98
C ASP A 581 5.64 11.09 -32.52
N GLU A 582 4.84 10.04 -32.27
CA GLU A 582 3.40 10.00 -32.60
C GLU A 582 2.53 10.86 -31.67
N ASP A 583 2.88 10.93 -30.39
CA ASP A 583 2.15 11.66 -29.35
C ASP A 583 3.06 12.68 -28.63
N PRO A 584 3.13 13.92 -29.14
CA PRO A 584 3.91 14.98 -28.50
C PRO A 584 3.49 15.27 -27.05
N ASP A 585 2.24 14.94 -26.68
CA ASP A 585 1.68 15.15 -25.34
C ASP A 585 1.93 13.96 -24.38
N LEU A 586 2.68 12.94 -24.80
CA LEU A 586 3.15 11.85 -23.93
C LEU A 586 4.08 12.43 -22.86
N ALA A 587 3.64 12.47 -21.60
CA ALA A 587 4.45 13.06 -20.52
C ALA A 587 5.14 12.05 -19.62
N ARG A 588 4.78 10.77 -19.66
CA ARG A 588 5.51 9.70 -18.96
C ARG A 588 5.23 8.33 -19.58
N ALA A 589 6.15 7.41 -19.36
CA ALA A 589 6.00 6.02 -19.74
C ALA A 589 6.41 5.09 -18.60
N GLN A 590 5.73 3.96 -18.50
CA GLN A 590 6.07 2.89 -17.56
C GLN A 590 6.26 1.59 -18.32
N ILE A 591 7.39 0.93 -18.11
CA ILE A 591 7.66 -0.42 -18.60
C ILE A 591 7.43 -1.38 -17.43
N VAL A 592 6.59 -2.39 -17.62
CA VAL A 592 6.38 -3.48 -16.67
C VAL A 592 6.94 -4.75 -17.30
N LEU A 593 8.10 -5.18 -16.82
CA LEU A 593 8.77 -6.41 -17.24
C LEU A 593 8.28 -7.57 -16.37
N VAL A 594 7.73 -8.61 -16.98
CA VAL A 594 7.40 -9.88 -16.30
C VAL A 594 8.32 -10.96 -16.84
N THR A 595 9.15 -11.53 -15.97
CA THR A 595 10.23 -12.45 -16.34
C THR A 595 10.34 -13.59 -15.33
N ASP A 596 10.90 -14.72 -15.74
CA ASP A 596 11.25 -15.82 -14.84
C ASP A 596 12.50 -15.53 -13.99
N GLY A 597 13.23 -14.45 -14.30
CA GLY A 597 14.46 -14.03 -13.62
C GLY A 597 15.74 -14.54 -14.29
N ASP A 598 15.63 -15.50 -15.20
CA ASP A 598 16.75 -16.24 -15.79
C ASP A 598 17.30 -15.53 -17.05
N ALA A 599 18.00 -14.41 -16.83
CA ALA A 599 18.94 -13.85 -17.81
C ALA A 599 19.93 -12.87 -17.19
N VAL A 600 21.14 -12.82 -17.75
CA VAL A 600 22.13 -11.78 -17.42
C VAL A 600 21.66 -10.45 -18.00
N VAL A 601 21.59 -9.43 -17.15
CA VAL A 601 21.19 -8.07 -17.53
C VAL A 601 22.32 -7.12 -17.20
N ARG A 602 22.79 -6.37 -18.20
CA ARG A 602 23.81 -5.33 -18.00
C ARG A 602 23.15 -3.98 -17.83
N GLU A 603 23.39 -3.39 -16.67
CA GLU A 603 22.73 -2.16 -16.28
C GLU A 603 23.17 -0.94 -17.08
N ASP A 604 24.47 -0.83 -17.34
CA ASP A 604 25.09 0.27 -18.10
C ASP A 604 24.44 0.42 -19.48
N VAL A 605 24.14 -0.71 -20.13
CA VAL A 605 23.46 -0.76 -21.42
C VAL A 605 22.02 -0.24 -21.32
N ILE A 606 21.27 -0.64 -20.29
CA ILE A 606 19.89 -0.19 -20.06
C ILE A 606 19.84 1.31 -19.77
N GLN A 607 20.73 1.80 -18.91
CA GLN A 607 20.78 3.20 -18.52
C GLN A 607 21.14 4.08 -19.74
N ALA A 608 22.13 3.68 -20.54
CA ALA A 608 22.49 4.38 -21.76
C ALA A 608 21.36 4.39 -22.81
N ALA A 609 20.58 3.30 -22.91
CA ALA A 609 19.43 3.24 -23.80
C ALA A 609 18.28 4.13 -23.33
N ARG A 610 18.04 4.18 -22.02
CA ARG A 610 17.05 5.05 -21.39
C ARG A 610 17.35 6.53 -21.65
N GLU A 611 18.60 6.95 -21.47
CA GLU A 611 19.02 8.34 -21.71
C GLU A 611 18.83 8.78 -23.17
N LYS A 612 18.91 7.84 -24.13
CA LYS A 612 18.68 8.11 -25.55
C LYS A 612 17.22 8.39 -25.93
N VAL A 613 16.25 8.11 -25.05
CA VAL A 613 14.83 8.36 -25.34
C VAL A 613 14.47 9.85 -25.22
N GLY A 614 15.27 10.65 -24.48
CA GLY A 614 15.09 12.09 -24.32
C GLY A 614 14.27 12.47 -23.08
N ASP A 615 13.49 13.54 -23.15
CA ASP A 615 12.86 14.22 -22.00
C ASP A 615 11.64 13.50 -21.41
N VAL A 616 11.33 12.27 -21.82
CA VAL A 616 10.19 11.51 -21.27
C VAL A 616 10.67 10.76 -20.03
N PRO A 617 10.09 11.00 -18.83
CA PRO A 617 10.35 10.17 -17.66
C PRO A 617 9.86 8.74 -17.91
N ILE A 618 10.78 7.77 -17.81
CA ILE A 618 10.51 6.35 -17.97
C ILE A 618 10.80 5.64 -16.65
N ALA A 619 9.82 4.90 -16.13
CA ALA A 619 10.00 4.02 -14.99
C ALA A 619 9.96 2.54 -15.44
N VAL A 620 10.99 1.77 -15.09
CA VAL A 620 11.05 0.32 -15.32
C VAL A 620 10.67 -0.40 -14.04
N SER A 621 9.54 -1.10 -14.06
CA SER A 621 9.05 -1.95 -12.97
C SER A 621 9.20 -3.43 -13.36
N VAL A 622 9.50 -4.28 -12.40
CA VAL A 622 9.86 -5.69 -12.63
C VAL A 622 9.01 -6.60 -11.76
N VAL A 623 8.50 -7.66 -12.36
CA VAL A 623 7.88 -8.80 -11.68
C VAL A 623 8.67 -10.06 -12.06
N ALA A 624 9.46 -10.55 -11.12
CA ALA A 624 10.25 -11.75 -11.24
C ALA A 624 9.44 -12.94 -10.70
N LEU A 625 9.30 -14.00 -11.51
CA LEU A 625 8.47 -15.18 -11.24
C LEU A 625 9.35 -16.43 -11.16
N GLY A 626 9.56 -16.95 -9.96
CA GLY A 626 10.38 -18.14 -9.71
C GLY A 626 11.76 -17.79 -9.17
N GLU A 627 12.56 -17.01 -9.92
CA GLU A 627 13.93 -16.64 -9.52
C GLU A 627 14.13 -15.13 -9.34
N GLU A 628 14.96 -14.75 -8.37
CA GLU A 628 15.34 -13.35 -8.15
C GLU A 628 16.45 -12.93 -9.13
N ASN A 629 16.36 -11.70 -9.64
CA ASN A 629 17.42 -11.11 -10.45
C ASN A 629 17.97 -9.84 -9.76
N GLU A 630 19.18 -9.94 -9.21
CA GLU A 630 19.79 -8.88 -8.41
C GLU A 630 20.05 -7.60 -9.21
N ALA A 631 20.42 -7.71 -10.49
CA ALA A 631 20.67 -6.57 -11.35
C ALA A 631 19.39 -5.77 -11.60
N LEU A 632 18.28 -6.47 -11.88
CA LEU A 632 16.96 -5.85 -12.04
C LEU A 632 16.44 -5.23 -10.73
N ARG A 633 16.65 -5.91 -9.59
CA ARG A 633 16.32 -5.36 -8.27
C ARG A 633 17.07 -4.06 -7.99
N ALA A 634 18.38 -4.04 -8.25
CA ALA A 634 19.23 -2.87 -8.03
C ALA A 634 18.84 -1.70 -8.97
N LEU A 635 18.51 -1.99 -10.23
CA LEU A 635 17.99 -1.01 -11.18
C LEU A 635 16.71 -0.33 -10.65
N VAL A 636 15.75 -1.11 -10.14
CA VAL A 636 14.52 -0.57 -9.55
C VAL A 636 14.82 0.26 -8.31
N ALA A 637 15.67 -0.24 -7.40
CA ALA A 637 16.02 0.48 -6.17
C ALA A 637 16.61 1.88 -6.47
N ARG A 638 17.48 1.99 -7.48
CA ARG A 638 18.04 3.29 -7.92
C ARG A 638 16.99 4.21 -8.55
N GLN A 639 16.05 3.68 -9.33
CA GLN A 639 14.94 4.49 -9.86
C GLN A 639 14.08 5.05 -8.72
N ARG A 640 13.75 4.22 -7.72
CA ARG A 640 13.00 4.66 -6.54
C ARG A 640 13.74 5.71 -5.72
N ALA A 641 15.06 5.56 -5.54
CA ALA A 641 15.89 6.56 -4.87
C ALA A 641 15.90 7.93 -5.57
N ARG A 642 15.58 7.99 -6.88
CA ARG A 642 15.39 9.24 -7.65
C ARG A 642 13.95 9.78 -7.58
N GLY A 643 13.07 9.13 -6.82
CA GLY A 643 11.65 9.48 -6.71
C GLY A 643 10.78 8.96 -7.86
N GLU A 644 11.28 8.01 -8.65
CA GLU A 644 10.52 7.42 -9.76
C GLU A 644 9.57 6.32 -9.25
N ARG A 645 8.39 6.21 -9.88
CA ARG A 645 7.39 5.20 -9.52
C ARG A 645 7.72 3.85 -10.17
N ALA A 646 8.73 3.17 -9.65
CA ALA A 646 9.15 1.82 -10.05
C ALA A 646 8.95 0.82 -8.91
N PHE A 647 8.68 -0.44 -9.21
CA PHE A 647 8.56 -1.51 -8.22
C PHE A 647 9.28 -2.79 -8.66
N TYR A 648 9.69 -3.60 -7.68
CA TYR A 648 10.27 -4.91 -7.89
C TYR A 648 9.47 -5.91 -7.05
N HIS A 649 8.75 -6.82 -7.71
CA HIS A 649 8.07 -7.93 -7.06
C HIS A 649 8.77 -9.23 -7.42
N PHE A 650 9.07 -10.06 -6.44
CA PHE A 650 9.62 -11.40 -6.65
C PHE A 650 8.65 -12.43 -6.11
N LEU A 651 8.06 -13.32 -6.90
CA LEU A 651 7.19 -14.40 -6.40
C LEU A 651 7.92 -15.73 -6.62
N ASP A 652 8.19 -16.49 -5.55
CA ASP A 652 8.74 -17.84 -5.70
C ASP A 652 7.70 -18.85 -6.23
N ASP A 653 8.16 -20.02 -6.69
CA ASP A 653 7.27 -21.02 -7.29
C ASP A 653 6.19 -21.55 -6.33
N ASP A 654 6.44 -21.55 -5.01
CA ASP A 654 5.45 -22.01 -4.04
C ASP A 654 4.33 -20.98 -3.89
N ALA A 655 4.67 -19.70 -3.80
CA ALA A 655 3.70 -18.60 -3.81
C ALA A 655 2.89 -18.58 -5.12
N LEU A 656 3.52 -18.84 -6.27
CA LEU A 656 2.83 -18.91 -7.56
C LEU A 656 1.81 -20.06 -7.60
N VAL A 657 2.17 -21.24 -7.09
CA VAL A 657 1.25 -22.37 -6.98
C VAL A 657 0.10 -22.04 -6.04
N GLU A 658 0.35 -21.41 -4.89
CA GLU A 658 -0.69 -21.03 -3.94
C GLU A 658 -1.69 -20.00 -4.51
N ILE A 659 -1.19 -19.06 -5.32
CA ILE A 659 -2.03 -18.12 -6.08
C ILE A 659 -2.96 -18.89 -7.02
N CYS A 660 -2.40 -19.81 -7.81
CA CYS A 660 -3.15 -20.59 -8.80
C CYS A 660 -4.15 -21.55 -8.15
N GLU A 661 -3.80 -22.18 -7.04
CA GLU A 661 -4.68 -23.10 -6.30
C GLU A 661 -5.73 -22.37 -5.44
N GLY A 662 -5.72 -21.03 -5.43
CA GLY A 662 -6.65 -20.22 -4.64
C GLY A 662 -6.42 -20.31 -3.13
N LYS A 663 -5.27 -20.82 -2.69
CA LYS A 663 -4.90 -20.99 -1.27
C LYS A 663 -4.69 -19.66 -0.54
N LEU A 664 -4.51 -18.56 -1.28
CA LEU A 664 -4.53 -17.21 -0.70
C LEU A 664 -5.91 -16.85 -0.13
N PHE A 665 -6.99 -17.41 -0.67
CA PHE A 665 -8.34 -17.10 -0.23
C PHE A 665 -8.76 -18.03 0.91
N THR A 666 -8.26 -17.72 2.10
CA THR A 666 -8.68 -18.41 3.32
C THR A 666 -9.90 -17.74 3.95
N GLY A 667 -10.69 -18.53 4.69
CA GLY A 667 -11.87 -18.05 5.38
C GLY A 667 -13.16 -18.24 4.59
N PRO A 668 -14.22 -17.54 5.00
CA PRO A 668 -15.57 -17.81 4.51
C PRO A 668 -15.78 -17.38 3.08
N LYS A 669 -16.64 -18.11 2.35
CA LYS A 669 -17.03 -17.74 0.99
C LYS A 669 -17.74 -16.39 1.00
N ILE A 670 -17.49 -15.58 -0.03
CA ILE A 670 -18.13 -14.26 -0.19
C ILE A 670 -19.54 -14.38 -0.78
N HIS A 671 -19.78 -15.45 -1.55
CA HIS A 671 -21.03 -15.69 -2.27
C HIS A 671 -21.93 -16.66 -1.54
N VAL A 672 -23.23 -16.37 -1.56
CA VAL A 672 -24.29 -17.24 -1.08
C VAL A 672 -25.36 -17.36 -2.16
N GLU A 673 -25.95 -18.54 -2.27
CA GLU A 673 -27.09 -18.79 -3.15
C GLU A 673 -28.39 -18.53 -2.39
N GLY A 674 -29.37 -17.94 -3.08
CA GLY A 674 -30.71 -17.78 -2.54
C GLY A 674 -31.51 -19.08 -2.70
N PRO A 675 -32.55 -19.30 -1.89
CA PRO A 675 -33.55 -20.32 -2.16
C PRO A 675 -34.10 -20.16 -3.60
N PRO A 676 -34.32 -21.25 -4.36
CA PRO A 676 -34.73 -21.16 -5.77
C PRO A 676 -36.11 -20.50 -5.95
N ASP A 677 -36.95 -20.47 -4.90
CA ASP A 677 -38.22 -19.76 -4.87
C ASP A 677 -38.07 -18.24 -4.71
N GLU A 678 -36.90 -17.76 -4.23
CA GLU A 678 -36.64 -16.36 -3.92
C GLU A 678 -36.53 -15.48 -5.19
N GLU A 679 -36.09 -16.04 -6.33
CA GLU A 679 -36.01 -15.31 -7.61
C GLU A 679 -37.38 -14.86 -8.13
N ASN A 680 -38.44 -15.58 -7.77
CA ASN A 680 -39.81 -15.30 -8.22
C ASN A 680 -40.57 -14.33 -7.30
N LEU A 681 -39.97 -13.92 -6.17
CA LEU A 681 -40.58 -13.03 -5.20
C LEU A 681 -40.40 -11.55 -5.56
N SER A 682 -41.40 -10.73 -5.22
CA SER A 682 -41.25 -9.27 -5.29
C SER A 682 -40.14 -8.79 -4.37
N VAL A 683 -39.56 -7.61 -4.64
CA VAL A 683 -38.55 -6.98 -3.78
C VAL A 683 -39.05 -6.86 -2.34
N GLU A 684 -40.31 -6.46 -2.16
CA GLU A 684 -40.95 -6.32 -0.85
C GLU A 684 -41.08 -7.67 -0.13
N ALA A 685 -41.49 -8.72 -0.83
CA ALA A 685 -41.61 -10.07 -0.27
C ALA A 685 -40.25 -10.64 0.14
N ARG A 686 -39.20 -10.43 -0.68
CA ARG A 686 -37.82 -10.79 -0.33
C ARG A 686 -37.33 -10.04 0.89
N ALA A 687 -37.55 -8.73 0.94
CA ALA A 687 -37.16 -7.90 2.08
C ALA A 687 -37.91 -8.28 3.37
N ALA A 688 -39.20 -8.62 3.27
CA ALA A 688 -39.99 -9.11 4.41
C ALA A 688 -39.46 -10.45 4.94
N ARG A 689 -39.15 -11.39 4.04
CA ARG A 689 -38.57 -12.69 4.39
C ARG A 689 -37.21 -12.53 5.07
N LEU A 690 -36.29 -11.78 4.47
CA LEU A 690 -34.96 -11.56 5.04
C LEU A 690 -35.02 -10.82 6.38
N ARG A 691 -35.93 -9.85 6.54
CA ARG A 691 -36.18 -9.21 7.86
C ARG A 691 -36.70 -10.20 8.89
N ALA A 692 -37.59 -11.11 8.53
CA ALA A 692 -38.07 -12.15 9.44
C ALA A 692 -36.94 -13.12 9.85
N GLU A 693 -36.04 -13.46 8.93
CA GLU A 693 -34.91 -14.38 9.18
C GLU A 693 -33.80 -13.72 10.04
N LEU A 694 -33.46 -12.46 9.74
CA LEU A 694 -32.22 -11.80 10.19
C LEU A 694 -32.38 -10.43 10.86
N GLY A 695 -33.57 -9.83 10.85
CA GLY A 695 -33.79 -8.46 11.35
C GLY A 695 -33.27 -8.26 12.78
N GLY A 696 -33.67 -9.16 13.70
CA GLY A 696 -33.21 -9.09 15.09
C GLY A 696 -31.70 -9.25 15.26
N LEU A 697 -31.01 -9.98 14.37
CA LEU A 697 -29.54 -10.10 14.41
C LEU A 697 -28.87 -8.82 13.88
N VAL A 698 -29.40 -8.20 12.82
CA VAL A 698 -28.85 -6.94 12.31
C VAL A 698 -29.07 -5.79 13.31
N ASP A 699 -30.18 -5.80 14.05
CA ASP A 699 -30.42 -4.87 15.15
C ASP A 699 -29.47 -5.10 16.33
N GLU A 700 -29.18 -6.37 16.67
CA GLU A 700 -28.15 -6.74 17.66
C GLU A 700 -26.76 -6.20 17.24
N LEU A 701 -26.38 -6.34 15.98
CA LEU A 701 -25.14 -5.75 15.44
C LEU A 701 -25.15 -4.21 15.58
N GLY A 702 -26.31 -3.59 15.38
CA GLY A 702 -26.57 -2.17 15.68
C GLY A 702 -26.24 -1.79 17.11
N ALA A 703 -26.82 -2.49 18.07
CA ALA A 703 -26.64 -2.23 19.49
C ALA A 703 -25.19 -2.45 19.95
N LEU A 704 -24.50 -3.47 19.40
CA LEU A 704 -23.09 -3.71 19.69
C LEU A 704 -22.19 -2.57 19.18
N ALA A 705 -22.46 -2.07 17.97
CA ALA A 705 -21.73 -0.93 17.41
C ALA A 705 -21.98 0.36 18.21
N GLU A 706 -23.22 0.62 18.62
CA GLU A 706 -23.57 1.75 19.48
C GLU A 706 -22.90 1.65 20.84
N LYS A 707 -22.93 0.47 21.49
CA LYS A 707 -22.24 0.25 22.78
C LYS A 707 -20.75 0.51 22.67
N ARG A 708 -20.12 0.12 21.55
CA ARG A 708 -18.71 0.41 21.29
C ARG A 708 -18.46 1.90 21.08
N SER A 709 -19.32 2.57 20.31
CA SER A 709 -19.23 4.02 20.11
C SER A 709 -19.38 4.76 21.43
N ILE A 710 -20.34 4.37 22.28
CA ILE A 710 -20.54 4.91 23.62
C ILE A 710 -19.31 4.63 24.49
N ALA A 711 -18.79 3.41 24.54
CA ALA A 711 -17.60 3.09 25.33
C ALA A 711 -16.36 3.86 24.84
N ALA A 712 -16.21 4.06 23.54
CA ALA A 712 -15.15 4.88 22.96
C ALA A 712 -15.32 6.36 23.31
N ILE A 713 -16.54 6.87 23.25
CA ILE A 713 -16.88 8.23 23.68
C ILE A 713 -16.67 8.39 25.19
N GLU A 714 -17.02 7.40 26.02
CA GLU A 714 -16.79 7.41 27.47
C GLU A 714 -15.30 7.33 27.81
N ALA A 715 -14.51 6.54 27.08
CA ALA A 715 -13.06 6.50 27.23
C ALA A 715 -12.42 7.85 26.81
N MET A 716 -12.83 8.39 25.66
CA MET A 716 -12.41 9.72 25.20
C MET A 716 -12.89 10.82 26.14
N ALA A 717 -14.07 10.68 26.75
CA ALA A 717 -14.61 11.62 27.72
C ALA A 717 -13.89 11.52 29.06
N ALA A 718 -13.56 10.32 29.54
CA ALA A 718 -12.76 10.12 30.74
C ALA A 718 -11.33 10.66 30.56
N GLU A 719 -10.75 10.48 29.38
CA GLU A 719 -9.45 11.04 29.02
C GLU A 719 -9.53 12.56 28.80
N ALA A 720 -10.59 13.05 28.17
CA ALA A 720 -10.86 14.48 28.01
C ALA A 720 -11.17 15.14 29.36
N ASP A 721 -11.82 14.45 30.29
CA ASP A 721 -12.10 14.91 31.64
C ASP A 721 -10.81 14.92 32.46
N ALA A 722 -9.96 13.90 32.38
CA ALA A 722 -8.62 13.93 32.97
C ALA A 722 -7.78 15.09 32.41
N ASN A 723 -7.86 15.33 31.10
CA ASN A 723 -7.21 16.46 30.44
C ASN A 723 -7.88 17.82 30.75
N ALA A 724 -9.20 17.85 30.97
CA ALA A 724 -9.97 19.04 31.31
C ALA A 724 -9.87 19.37 32.79
N GLU A 725 -9.58 18.42 33.66
CA GLU A 725 -9.25 18.64 35.07
C GLU A 725 -7.84 19.24 35.16
N ALA A 726 -6.90 18.77 34.34
CA ALA A 726 -5.59 19.42 34.13
C ALA A 726 -5.74 20.83 33.53
N SER A 727 -6.65 21.03 32.57
CA SER A 727 -6.90 22.33 31.95
C SER A 727 -7.76 23.27 32.84
N ARG A 728 -8.62 22.74 33.74
CA ARG A 728 -9.40 23.52 34.72
C ARG A 728 -8.52 24.04 35.86
N ALA A 729 -7.44 23.32 36.18
CA ALA A 729 -6.37 23.85 37.03
C ALA A 729 -5.70 25.09 36.40
N GLU A 730 -5.62 25.17 35.07
CA GLU A 730 -5.08 26.32 34.31
C GLU A 730 -6.15 27.40 34.03
N ALA A 731 -7.42 27.03 33.88
CA ALA A 731 -8.53 27.93 33.58
C ALA A 731 -9.18 28.59 34.81
N ALA A 732 -8.65 28.35 36.02
CA ALA A 732 -8.93 29.15 37.23
C ALA A 732 -8.55 30.65 37.08
N LEU A 733 -8.04 31.05 35.90
CA LEU A 733 -7.66 32.41 35.50
C LEU A 733 -8.73 33.18 34.68
N GLY A 734 -9.93 32.61 34.47
CA GLY A 734 -11.19 33.36 34.24
C GLY A 734 -11.40 34.11 32.91
N VAL A 735 -12.45 33.74 32.16
CA VAL A 735 -13.64 34.57 31.81
C VAL A 735 -14.46 33.89 30.69
N PRO A 736 -15.82 33.96 30.72
CA PRO A 736 -16.71 33.19 29.88
C PRO A 736 -17.26 33.98 28.68
N ALA A 737 -17.80 33.28 27.68
CA ALA A 737 -18.59 33.87 26.61
C ALA A 737 -19.90 33.10 26.44
N ASP A 738 -21.00 33.83 26.42
CA ASP A 738 -22.34 33.28 26.26
C ASP A 738 -22.99 33.73 24.94
N THR A 739 -23.97 32.91 24.59
CA THR A 739 -24.63 32.65 23.32
C THR A 739 -25.74 33.65 22.96
N ALA A 740 -26.03 33.79 21.66
CA ALA A 740 -27.40 33.78 21.12
C ALA A 740 -27.35 33.97 19.61
N ALA A 741 -27.79 32.96 18.88
CA ALA A 741 -28.10 33.06 17.47
C ALA A 741 -29.64 33.11 17.28
N LYS A 742 -30.10 33.48 16.08
CA LYS A 742 -31.38 33.14 15.41
C LYS A 742 -31.44 33.79 14.03
N GLY A 743 -30.64 33.23 13.12
CA GLY A 743 -30.82 33.19 11.66
C GLY A 743 -30.45 31.78 11.15
N GLU A 744 -30.67 30.80 12.03
CA GLU A 744 -29.73 29.73 12.37
C GLU A 744 -29.75 28.52 11.43
N GLY A 745 -30.79 28.21 10.66
CA GLY A 745 -30.78 26.91 9.93
C GLY A 745 -29.66 26.79 8.89
N SER A 746 -29.64 27.71 7.92
CA SER A 746 -28.64 27.70 6.84
C SER A 746 -27.35 28.43 7.22
N LYS A 747 -27.45 29.41 8.13
CA LYS A 747 -26.30 30.10 8.69
C LYS A 747 -25.59 29.22 9.70
N ALA A 748 -26.28 28.50 10.59
CA ALA A 748 -25.67 27.49 11.47
C ALA A 748 -25.26 26.23 10.72
N LEU A 749 -25.81 25.86 9.56
CA LEU A 749 -25.20 24.78 8.76
C LEU A 749 -23.87 25.23 8.14
N ARG A 750 -23.81 26.44 7.56
CA ARG A 750 -22.54 26.99 7.03
C ARG A 750 -21.55 27.35 8.14
N GLU A 751 -22.02 27.89 9.25
CA GLU A 751 -21.23 28.18 10.44
C GLU A 751 -20.86 26.90 11.18
N ALA A 752 -21.68 25.85 11.19
CA ALA A 752 -21.29 24.54 11.72
C ALA A 752 -20.22 23.94 10.82
N ILE A 753 -20.39 23.92 9.49
CA ILE A 753 -19.35 23.46 8.57
C ILE A 753 -18.07 24.29 8.73
N GLU A 754 -18.17 25.62 8.85
CA GLU A 754 -17.02 26.51 9.02
C GLU A 754 -16.42 26.43 10.45
N LYS A 755 -17.23 26.18 11.47
CA LYS A 755 -16.81 25.94 12.85
C LYS A 755 -16.16 24.58 12.98
N ASP A 756 -16.69 23.56 12.34
CA ASP A 756 -16.12 22.22 12.24
C ASP A 756 -14.83 22.27 11.43
N ARG A 757 -14.80 23.06 10.35
CA ARG A 757 -13.57 23.34 9.59
C ARG A 757 -12.50 24.00 10.46
N ARG A 758 -12.87 25.07 11.18
CA ARG A 758 -11.95 25.77 12.10
C ARG A 758 -11.58 24.94 13.31
N ALA A 759 -12.49 24.14 13.83
CA ALA A 759 -12.25 23.23 14.95
C ALA A 759 -11.32 22.11 14.50
N LEU A 760 -11.50 21.57 13.30
CA LEU A 760 -10.59 20.59 12.70
C LEU A 760 -9.22 21.22 12.42
N GLU A 761 -9.17 22.44 11.88
CA GLU A 761 -7.93 23.19 11.66
C GLU A 761 -7.22 23.51 12.98
N ALA A 762 -7.95 23.89 14.03
CA ALA A 762 -7.41 24.12 15.36
C ALA A 762 -6.95 22.82 16.02
N ARG A 763 -7.71 21.73 15.91
CA ARG A 763 -7.30 20.40 16.36
C ARG A 763 -6.05 19.93 15.61
N PHE A 764 -5.99 20.16 14.31
CA PHE A 764 -4.83 19.85 13.49
C PHE A 764 -3.62 20.65 13.98
N LEU A 765 -3.72 21.98 14.09
CA LEU A 765 -2.62 22.82 14.56
C LEU A 765 -2.23 22.55 16.01
N ARG A 766 -3.15 22.06 16.85
CA ARG A 766 -2.84 21.61 18.21
C ARG A 766 -1.91 20.39 18.15
N TRP A 767 -2.25 19.38 17.37
CA TRP A 767 -1.44 18.17 17.23
C TRP A 767 -0.17 18.39 16.40
N PHE A 768 -0.26 19.23 15.37
CA PHE A 768 0.77 19.54 14.38
C PHE A 768 1.04 21.06 14.37
N PRO A 769 1.73 21.60 15.38
CA PRO A 769 2.05 23.03 15.44
C PRO A 769 2.90 23.46 14.23
N ALA A 770 2.94 24.76 13.97
CA ALA A 770 3.77 25.30 12.90
C ALA A 770 5.25 24.87 13.08
N PRO A 771 5.96 24.48 12.01
CA PRO A 771 7.36 24.05 12.12
C PRO A 771 8.21 25.15 12.76
N ALA A 772 9.09 24.77 13.71
CA ALA A 772 10.00 25.70 14.38
C ALA A 772 10.89 26.49 13.38
N ALA A 773 11.28 27.71 13.75
CA ALA A 773 12.16 28.55 12.93
C ALA A 773 13.58 27.95 12.81
N GLU A 774 14.32 28.36 11.78
CA GLU A 774 15.71 27.91 11.57
C GLU A 774 16.65 28.51 12.62
N ASP A 775 16.89 27.75 13.69
CA ASP A 775 18.01 28.01 14.59
C ASP A 775 19.22 27.22 14.09
N GLY A 776 20.29 27.89 13.67
CA GLY A 776 21.49 27.32 13.03
C GLY A 776 22.35 26.36 13.86
N LYS A 777 21.77 25.60 14.80
CA LYS A 777 22.41 24.50 15.53
C LYS A 777 22.13 23.18 14.81
N ASN A 778 23.15 22.33 14.73
CA ASN A 778 23.06 21.02 14.11
C ASN A 778 22.01 20.15 14.84
N PRO A 779 20.92 19.71 14.18
CA PRO A 779 19.75 19.09 14.82
C PRO A 779 19.94 17.62 15.25
N HIS A 780 21.18 17.10 15.23
CA HIS A 780 21.47 15.66 15.33
C HIS A 780 22.08 15.21 16.67
N ALA A 781 22.56 16.11 17.55
CA ALA A 781 23.24 15.70 18.77
C ALA A 781 22.28 15.54 19.97
N GLY A 782 22.01 14.30 20.39
CA GLY A 782 21.42 13.98 21.71
C GLY A 782 19.89 13.88 21.78
N ARG A 783 19.24 13.30 20.76
CA ARG A 783 17.78 13.12 20.70
C ARG A 783 17.27 12.11 21.75
N SER A 784 16.11 12.38 22.33
CA SER A 784 15.41 11.38 23.14
C SER A 784 14.81 10.27 22.25
N SER A 785 14.56 9.09 22.83
CA SER A 785 13.83 8.01 22.16
C SER A 785 12.43 8.44 21.71
N ASP A 786 11.83 9.38 22.46
CA ASP A 786 10.49 9.88 22.20
C ASP A 786 10.51 10.80 20.99
N CYS A 787 11.55 11.62 20.85
CA CYS A 787 11.74 12.46 19.66
C CYS A 787 11.93 11.64 18.38
N GLU A 788 12.67 10.53 18.45
CA GLU A 788 12.81 9.60 17.32
C GLU A 788 11.47 8.96 16.93
N ALA A 789 10.70 8.48 17.91
CA ALA A 789 9.37 7.92 17.69
C ALA A 789 8.40 8.96 17.08
N VAL A 790 8.43 10.21 17.56
CA VAL A 790 7.65 11.33 17.01
C VAL A 790 8.02 11.60 15.56
N ILE A 791 9.31 11.64 15.22
CA ILE A 791 9.76 11.87 13.84
C ILE A 791 9.21 10.79 12.91
N VAL A 792 9.24 9.52 13.29
CA VAL A 792 8.70 8.48 12.42
C VAL A 792 7.19 8.54 12.33
N VAL A 793 6.48 8.75 13.43
CA VAL A 793 5.02 8.95 13.36
C VAL A 793 4.68 10.08 12.39
N LEU A 794 5.39 11.22 12.45
CA LEU A 794 5.23 12.33 11.51
C LEU A 794 5.57 11.94 10.06
N SER A 795 6.68 11.25 9.83
CA SER A 795 7.09 10.81 8.48
C SER A 795 6.08 9.83 7.88
N THR A 796 5.61 8.85 8.66
CA THR A 796 4.58 7.89 8.24
C THR A 796 3.27 8.61 7.93
N ILE A 797 2.84 9.55 8.78
CA ILE A 797 1.64 10.36 8.51
C ILE A 797 1.84 11.16 7.21
N ALA A 798 2.99 11.80 7.02
CA ALA A 798 3.25 12.60 5.83
C ALA A 798 3.19 11.77 4.54
N GLU A 799 3.79 10.59 4.54
CA GLU A 799 3.77 9.68 3.39
C GLU A 799 2.36 9.18 3.08
N VAL A 800 1.66 8.69 4.10
CA VAL A 800 0.32 8.13 3.97
C VAL A 800 -0.68 9.22 3.54
N VAL A 801 -0.59 10.41 4.12
CA VAL A 801 -1.46 11.56 3.78
C VAL A 801 -1.12 12.15 2.42
N ALA A 802 0.13 12.09 1.97
CA ALA A 802 0.51 12.55 0.63
C ALA A 802 -0.07 11.63 -0.46
N ASP A 803 -0.14 10.33 -0.20
CA ASP A 803 -0.78 9.35 -1.10
C ASP A 803 -2.32 9.41 -1.01
N PHE A 804 -2.87 9.93 0.10
CA PHE A 804 -4.31 10.19 0.22
C PHE A 804 -4.76 11.35 -0.70
N GLY A 805 -5.32 11.01 -1.85
CA GLY A 805 -6.15 11.93 -2.62
C GLY A 805 -7.35 12.42 -1.79
N GLY A 806 -7.74 13.69 -1.94
CA GLY A 806 -8.86 14.26 -1.17
C GLY A 806 -8.81 15.78 -1.07
N SER A 807 -9.76 16.36 -0.33
CA SER A 807 -9.71 17.77 0.05
C SER A 807 -8.69 17.98 1.18
N ASP A 808 -8.19 19.21 1.33
CA ASP A 808 -7.29 19.60 2.43
C ASP A 808 -7.89 19.26 3.81
N LEU A 809 -9.21 19.38 3.97
CA LEU A 809 -9.90 19.00 5.21
C LEU A 809 -9.91 17.50 5.48
N SER A 810 -10.11 16.69 4.43
CA SER A 810 -10.03 15.23 4.54
C SER A 810 -8.64 14.81 5.00
N ARG A 811 -7.59 15.38 4.38
CA ARG A 811 -6.20 15.10 4.74
C ARG A 811 -5.85 15.55 6.16
N ARG A 812 -6.38 16.68 6.65
CA ARG A 812 -6.21 17.12 8.05
C ARG A 812 -6.85 16.16 9.03
N ALA A 813 -8.08 15.72 8.76
CA ALA A 813 -8.78 14.75 9.60
C ALA A 813 -8.06 13.40 9.62
N GLU A 814 -7.61 12.93 8.45
CA GLU A 814 -6.83 11.69 8.32
C GLU A 814 -5.50 11.79 9.06
N ALA A 815 -4.78 12.91 8.98
CA ALA A 815 -3.54 13.12 9.72
C ALA A 815 -3.76 13.02 11.25
N ILE A 816 -4.85 13.61 11.77
CA ILE A 816 -5.19 13.53 13.20
C ILE A 816 -5.55 12.09 13.60
N ASP A 817 -6.43 11.42 12.85
CA ASP A 817 -6.86 10.05 13.14
C ASP A 817 -5.67 9.08 13.06
N LEU A 818 -4.78 9.24 12.07
CA LEU A 818 -3.54 8.48 11.99
C LEU A 818 -2.64 8.75 13.20
N LEU A 819 -2.47 10.01 13.61
CA LEU A 819 -1.68 10.31 14.80
C LEU A 819 -2.25 9.63 16.05
N GLU A 820 -3.56 9.77 16.28
CA GLU A 820 -4.24 9.20 17.44
C GLU A 820 -4.11 7.67 17.48
N ARG A 821 -4.08 7.00 16.32
CA ARG A 821 -3.85 5.55 16.20
C ARG A 821 -2.38 5.14 16.33
N LEU A 822 -1.47 5.91 15.72
CA LEU A 822 -0.05 5.60 15.70
C LEU A 822 0.66 5.92 17.02
N LEU A 823 0.11 6.81 17.85
CA LEU A 823 0.67 7.18 19.15
C LEU A 823 0.79 5.97 20.09
N PRO A 824 -0.29 5.21 20.41
CA PRO A 824 -0.20 3.99 21.20
C PRO A 824 0.78 2.97 20.63
N ASP A 825 0.78 2.77 19.31
CA ASP A 825 1.63 1.80 18.63
C ASP A 825 3.11 2.17 18.72
N ALA A 826 3.42 3.48 18.59
CA ALA A 826 4.74 4.04 18.84
C ALA A 826 5.10 4.12 20.34
N MET A 827 4.26 3.60 21.23
CA MET A 827 4.40 3.65 22.69
C MET A 827 4.51 5.10 23.23
N LEU A 828 3.90 6.05 22.53
CA LEU A 828 3.84 7.47 22.91
C LEU A 828 2.47 7.78 23.50
N THR A 829 2.47 8.39 24.68
CA THR A 829 1.25 9.02 25.20
C THR A 829 1.12 10.43 24.61
N PRO A 830 -0.10 10.99 24.51
CA PRO A 830 -0.29 12.40 24.15
C PRO A 830 0.60 13.36 24.95
N ALA A 831 0.79 13.11 26.25
CA ALA A 831 1.65 13.94 27.10
C ALA A 831 3.13 13.89 26.66
N ARG A 832 3.64 12.71 26.30
CA ARG A 832 5.02 12.54 25.80
C ARG A 832 5.19 13.16 24.42
N TRP A 833 4.18 13.04 23.54
CA TRP A 833 4.13 13.75 22.26
C TRP A 833 4.28 15.26 22.46
N PHE A 834 3.46 15.86 23.32
CA PHE A 834 3.52 17.29 23.59
C PHE A 834 4.82 17.73 24.28
N ALA A 835 5.43 16.88 25.10
CA ALA A 835 6.74 17.15 25.69
C ALA A 835 7.83 17.26 24.60
N VAL A 836 7.87 16.32 23.65
CA VAL A 836 8.80 16.39 22.50
C VAL A 836 8.53 17.64 21.65
N MET A 837 7.26 17.92 21.34
CA MET A 837 6.90 19.08 20.53
C MET A 837 7.20 20.43 21.22
N ARG A 838 7.41 20.44 22.54
CA ARG A 838 7.84 21.62 23.29
C ARG A 838 9.36 21.69 23.45
N ASP A 839 9.98 20.59 23.85
CA ASP A 839 11.36 20.56 24.33
C ASP A 839 12.37 20.21 23.21
N GLU A 840 11.93 19.51 22.16
CA GLU A 840 12.75 19.02 21.04
C GLU A 840 12.17 19.39 19.65
N ALA A 841 11.31 20.41 19.57
CA ALA A 841 10.61 20.83 18.35
C ALA A 841 11.55 21.09 17.15
N GLY A 842 12.75 21.61 17.41
CA GLY A 842 13.76 21.89 16.39
C GLY A 842 14.28 20.64 15.67
N ALA A 843 14.26 19.48 16.34
CA ALA A 843 14.70 18.19 15.79
C ALA A 843 13.60 17.50 14.97
N ALA A 844 12.33 17.65 15.33
CA ALA A 844 11.18 17.11 14.60
C ALA A 844 10.68 18.03 13.45
N ARG A 845 11.32 19.19 13.27
CA ARG A 845 10.91 20.25 12.36
C ARG A 845 10.70 19.81 10.91
N ASP A 846 11.65 19.06 10.35
CA ASP A 846 11.59 18.68 8.94
C ASP A 846 10.47 17.68 8.69
N ALA A 847 10.32 16.68 9.57
CA ALA A 847 9.20 15.74 9.52
C ALA A 847 7.84 16.47 9.67
N MET A 848 7.76 17.45 10.58
CA MET A 848 6.56 18.28 10.74
C MET A 848 6.26 19.09 9.47
N ARG A 849 7.27 19.67 8.83
CA ARG A 849 7.12 20.41 7.57
C ARG A 849 6.57 19.49 6.46
N THR A 850 7.02 18.24 6.40
CA THR A 850 6.53 17.25 5.44
C THR A 850 5.06 16.92 5.67
N VAL A 851 4.60 16.78 6.92
CA VAL A 851 3.16 16.59 7.23
C VAL A 851 2.34 17.78 6.76
N HIS A 852 2.76 19.00 7.08
CA HIS A 852 2.07 20.22 6.62
C HIS A 852 2.01 20.31 5.09
N ALA A 853 3.08 19.91 4.39
CA ALA A 853 3.10 19.84 2.93
C ALA A 853 2.16 18.77 2.37
N ALA A 854 2.15 17.57 2.96
CA ALA A 854 1.26 16.47 2.57
C ALA A 854 -0.21 16.87 2.71
N VAL A 855 -0.57 17.49 3.84
CA VAL A 855 -1.94 17.88 4.16
C VAL A 855 -2.45 19.01 3.27
N THR A 856 -1.63 20.05 3.06
CA THR A 856 -2.00 21.15 2.15
C THR A 856 -2.13 20.67 0.69
N GLY A 857 -1.41 19.61 0.33
CA GLY A 857 -1.38 19.05 -1.01
C GLY A 857 -0.88 20.06 -2.06
N PRO A 858 -0.80 19.69 -3.34
CA PRO A 858 -0.43 20.62 -4.40
C PRO A 858 -1.57 21.64 -4.61
N ARG A 859 -1.45 22.83 -3.98
CA ARG A 859 -2.41 23.96 -3.99
C ARG A 859 -3.38 23.90 -5.18
N SER A 860 -4.65 23.56 -4.91
CA SER A 860 -5.75 23.80 -5.86
C SER A 860 -6.09 25.28 -5.76
N VAL A 861 -5.68 26.06 -6.75
CA VAL A 861 -6.22 27.41 -6.92
C VAL A 861 -7.63 27.23 -7.47
N ILE A 862 -8.63 27.50 -6.62
CA ILE A 862 -10.04 27.68 -7.02
C ILE A 862 -10.14 28.87 -7.96
#